data_AF-F4QGI6-F1
#
_entry.id   AF-F4QGI6-F1
#
_cell.length_a   1.000
_cell.length_b   1.000
_cell.length_c   1.000
_cell.angle_alpha   90.00
_cell.angle_beta   90.00
_cell.angle_gamma   90.00
#
_symmetry.space_group_name_H-M   'P 1'
#
loop_
_entity.id
_entity.type
_entity.pdbx_description
1 polymer ?
#
loop_
_entity_poly.entity_id
_entity_poly.type
_entity_poly.pdbx_seq_one_letter_code
_entity_poly.pdbx_strand_id
1 'polypeptide(L)'
;MFTRRGLMLTSAALAGLPAVAHAAADPVKVAPFPLEAVTLMPSVWRDAVDANGHYLLSLEPDRLLHNFHKSAGLAPKGDIYGGWENMGIAGHSLGHYLTALGLAYAQTRDPAYKAKLDYTVSEMAIIQKAHGDGYIGGTTVERDGKLQDGKIVYEEVRKHVITSHGFDLNGGWVPLYTWHKVHAGLLDAHRYANNGQALKIAIGMSDYLIGVLGDLSDEEMQKVLAAEHGGLNETYAEMYVRTGDKRYLDTARRIYHKAVLTPLAQRRDELEGKHANTQIPKLIGLARLYEVTGDKAYGDTASYFWDRVIHHHSYVIGGNSAGEHFGAPDKLSGRLDDKTCESCNTYNMLKLTRHLYQWQPDAAWFDYYERAHLNHILAHQDPQTGAFVYFVPLASGSQRLYSTPDTSFWCCVGSGMESHAKHGDSIWWRQAGGGDTVYANLFIPSELSWTDKATKIALSGDILKGEPVTFTVTPQGTADFTLAIRVPKWADGPRLSVNGKNTPLLVKNGYVRVRRAWKAGDTVVLTLPHALKVETMPDNPRLAAFIKGPMVMAGDMGPAQGDVPQAPVVVAASALGAVDRGSLTLNAQPQALQLVPFFNQYHRRTAVYFPLFTEAQWQVEKAAYEEAEADRVALNWRTIDIMRLGEMQPERDHAFATDISEPSSRLGRSGRWLMWTTGKYFEFDLAVEAQTVLQVTYWGQDIRRNFDITVDGVLLTNEKLDYPSEAQFRVVDYAVPAAMTAGKDKVRVRFTTRGSGLDVFEVRSLRPEKAQA
;
A
#
# COMPACT_ATOMS: atom_id res chain seq x y z
N MET A 1 -47.38 71.46 17.48
CA MET A 1 -48.54 71.37 16.58
C MET A 1 -48.17 70.49 15.39
N PHE A 2 -49.11 69.64 14.97
CA PHE A 2 -49.04 68.63 13.89
C PHE A 2 -48.52 69.21 12.55
N THR A 3 -47.92 68.48 11.60
CA THR A 3 -48.40 67.24 10.93
C THR A 3 -47.32 66.42 10.19
N ARG A 4 -47.55 65.10 10.23
CA ARG A 4 -47.06 63.96 9.42
C ARG A 4 -46.85 64.20 7.90
N ARG A 5 -45.68 63.81 7.36
CA ARG A 5 -45.45 62.58 6.53
C ARG A 5 -44.08 62.64 5.81
N GLY A 6 -43.16 61.74 6.18
CA GLY A 6 -42.14 61.19 5.27
C GLY A 6 -42.82 60.30 4.22
N LEU A 7 -42.15 59.85 3.15
CA LEU A 7 -40.81 59.28 3.05
C LEU A 7 -40.48 59.14 1.56
N MET A 8 -39.28 59.49 1.09
CA MET A 8 -38.48 58.71 0.12
C MET A 8 -37.06 59.26 0.16
N LEU A 9 -36.17 58.45 0.75
CA LEU A 9 -34.75 58.73 0.93
C LEU A 9 -33.98 58.34 -0.33
N THR A 10 -33.13 59.29 -0.70
CA THR A 10 -32.22 59.35 -1.82
C THR A 10 -31.12 58.29 -1.78
N SER A 11 -30.89 57.69 -2.95
CA SER A 11 -29.70 56.95 -3.33
C SER A 11 -28.44 57.83 -3.21
N ALA A 12 -27.41 57.33 -2.54
CA ALA A 12 -26.06 57.91 -2.63
C ALA A 12 -25.04 56.77 -2.81
N ALA A 13 -24.25 56.92 -3.88
CA ALA A 13 -23.22 56.01 -4.33
C ALA A 13 -22.07 55.90 -3.32
N LEU A 14 -21.58 54.68 -3.11
CA LEU A 14 -20.25 54.41 -2.53
C LEU A 14 -19.41 53.70 -3.59
N ALA A 15 -18.35 54.40 -4.00
CA ALA A 15 -17.32 53.93 -4.90
C ALA A 15 -16.59 52.71 -4.31
N GLY A 16 -16.33 51.72 -5.16
CA GLY A 16 -15.65 50.48 -4.79
C GLY A 16 -14.17 50.69 -4.49
N LEU A 17 -13.73 50.16 -3.35
CA LEU A 17 -12.33 49.84 -3.10
C LEU A 17 -12.01 48.48 -3.73
N PRO A 18 -10.81 48.28 -4.30
CA PRO A 18 -10.42 46.99 -4.83
C PRO A 18 -10.34 45.99 -3.68
N ALA A 19 -11.04 44.86 -3.83
CA ALA A 19 -10.92 43.75 -2.89
C ALA A 19 -9.47 43.27 -2.90
N VAL A 20 -8.74 43.57 -1.82
CA VAL A 20 -7.45 42.94 -1.54
C VAL A 20 -7.75 41.48 -1.25
N ALA A 21 -7.64 40.64 -2.28
CA ALA A 21 -7.64 39.19 -2.12
C ALA A 21 -6.50 38.85 -1.14
N HIS A 22 -6.85 38.49 0.10
CA HIS A 22 -5.90 37.88 1.00
C HIS A 22 -5.46 36.57 0.35
N ALA A 23 -4.28 36.55 -0.25
CA ALA A 23 -3.66 35.31 -0.67
C ALA A 23 -3.59 34.41 0.58
N ALA A 24 -4.27 33.26 0.54
CA ALA A 24 -4.17 32.28 1.60
C ALA A 24 -2.69 31.95 1.82
N ALA A 25 -2.24 31.94 3.07
CA ALA A 25 -0.85 31.62 3.38
C ALA A 25 -0.49 30.23 2.84
N ASP A 26 0.63 30.12 2.11
CA ASP A 26 1.11 28.84 1.57
C ASP A 26 1.16 27.77 2.69
N PRO A 27 0.40 26.66 2.56
CA PRO A 27 0.37 25.63 3.58
C PRO A 27 1.70 24.89 3.71
N VAL A 28 2.57 24.91 2.69
CA VAL A 28 3.86 24.21 2.70
C VAL A 28 4.90 24.99 3.51
N LYS A 29 5.43 24.37 4.57
CA LYS A 29 6.46 24.95 5.46
C LYS A 29 7.85 24.37 5.24
N VAL A 30 7.92 23.11 4.82
CA VAL A 30 9.16 22.43 4.43
C VAL A 30 8.93 21.65 3.14
N ALA A 31 9.99 21.42 2.37
CA ALA A 31 9.97 20.63 1.16
C ALA A 31 11.18 19.68 1.14
N PRO A 32 11.07 18.49 0.51
CA PRO A 32 12.22 17.61 0.39
C PRO A 32 13.29 18.27 -0.47
N PHE A 33 14.55 17.96 -0.21
CA PHE A 33 15.57 18.25 -1.22
C PHE A 33 15.28 17.43 -2.49
N PRO A 34 15.61 17.95 -3.69
CA PRO A 34 15.55 17.16 -4.90
C PRO A 34 16.38 15.87 -4.71
N LEU A 35 15.85 14.74 -5.17
CA LEU A 35 16.45 13.42 -4.96
C LEU A 35 17.89 13.37 -5.50
N GLU A 36 18.12 14.08 -6.60
CA GLU A 36 19.43 14.25 -7.21
C GLU A 36 20.48 15.00 -6.38
N ALA A 37 20.07 15.72 -5.35
CA ALA A 37 20.97 16.38 -4.44
C ALA A 37 21.49 15.42 -3.36
N VAL A 38 20.98 14.19 -3.31
CA VAL A 38 21.24 13.22 -2.24
C VAL A 38 21.91 11.97 -2.81
N THR A 39 23.20 11.79 -2.52
CA THR A 39 23.94 10.58 -2.89
C THR A 39 23.93 9.59 -1.72
N LEU A 40 23.40 8.39 -1.91
CA LEU A 40 23.48 7.32 -0.91
C LEU A 40 24.90 6.76 -0.81
N MET A 41 25.39 6.59 0.42
CA MET A 41 26.66 5.93 0.73
C MET A 41 26.42 4.41 0.95
N PRO A 42 27.48 3.57 0.95
CA PRO A 42 27.35 2.13 1.16
C PRO A 42 26.52 1.79 2.42
N SER A 43 25.41 1.09 2.22
CA SER A 43 24.43 0.73 3.25
C SER A 43 23.37 -0.19 2.64
N VAL A 44 22.56 -0.84 3.49
CA VAL A 44 21.45 -1.71 3.03
C VAL A 44 20.44 -0.98 2.14
N TRP A 45 20.27 0.33 2.30
CA TRP A 45 19.41 1.13 1.44
C TRP A 45 20.01 1.35 0.06
N ARG A 46 21.34 1.50 -0.03
CA ARG A 46 22.04 1.58 -1.31
C ARG A 46 21.97 0.23 -2.03
N ASP A 47 22.19 -0.86 -1.31
CA ASP A 47 22.11 -2.22 -1.86
C ASP A 47 20.70 -2.49 -2.44
N ALA A 48 19.64 -2.03 -1.77
CA ALA A 48 18.27 -2.13 -2.27
C ALA A 48 18.03 -1.30 -3.56
N VAL A 49 18.60 -0.08 -3.65
CA VAL A 49 18.56 0.70 -4.90
C VAL A 49 19.25 -0.04 -6.04
N ASP A 50 20.42 -0.62 -5.78
CA ASP A 50 21.20 -1.32 -6.81
C ASP A 50 20.50 -2.62 -7.24
N ALA A 51 19.93 -3.40 -6.31
CA ALA A 51 19.14 -4.60 -6.60
C ALA A 51 17.88 -4.28 -7.44
N ASN A 52 17.16 -3.21 -7.08
CA ASN A 52 16.05 -2.71 -7.88
C ASN A 52 16.50 -2.26 -9.28
N GLY A 53 17.68 -1.63 -9.36
CA GLY A 53 18.29 -1.21 -10.62
C GLY A 53 18.48 -2.38 -11.59
N HIS A 54 19.02 -3.51 -11.11
CA HIS A 54 19.15 -4.71 -11.91
C HIS A 54 17.81 -5.22 -12.44
N TYR A 55 16.78 -5.26 -11.58
CA TYR A 55 15.41 -5.66 -11.97
C TYR A 55 14.80 -4.70 -13.01
N LEU A 56 14.89 -3.39 -12.79
CA LEU A 56 14.35 -2.38 -13.71
C LEU A 56 15.01 -2.42 -15.09
N LEU A 57 16.33 -2.63 -15.14
CA LEU A 57 17.06 -2.69 -16.40
C LEU A 57 16.86 -4.02 -17.13
N SER A 58 16.48 -5.10 -16.44
CA SER A 58 16.12 -6.37 -17.09
C SER A 58 14.75 -6.35 -17.77
N LEU A 59 13.85 -5.45 -17.37
CA LEU A 59 12.54 -5.31 -18.03
C LEU A 59 12.67 -4.69 -19.42
N GLU A 60 11.84 -5.16 -20.35
CA GLU A 60 11.78 -4.75 -21.75
C GLU A 60 10.58 -3.82 -21.97
N PRO A 61 10.80 -2.55 -22.36
CA PRO A 61 9.71 -1.60 -22.60
C PRO A 61 8.69 -2.08 -23.64
N ASP A 62 9.15 -2.75 -24.71
CA ASP A 62 8.28 -3.19 -25.80
C ASP A 62 7.27 -4.27 -25.38
N ARG A 63 7.62 -5.08 -24.37
CA ARG A 63 6.73 -6.08 -23.77
C ARG A 63 5.65 -5.42 -22.91
N LEU A 64 5.99 -4.40 -22.13
CA LEU A 64 5.02 -3.57 -21.38
C LEU A 64 4.12 -2.75 -22.32
N LEU A 65 4.64 -2.34 -23.48
CA LEU A 65 3.92 -1.59 -24.50
C LEU A 65 3.10 -2.48 -25.45
N HIS A 66 3.10 -3.81 -25.28
CA HIS A 66 2.45 -4.74 -26.20
C HIS A 66 0.97 -4.40 -26.46
N ASN A 67 0.16 -4.28 -25.41
CA ASN A 67 -1.27 -3.98 -25.54
C ASN A 67 -1.53 -2.52 -25.97
N PHE A 68 -0.62 -1.59 -25.66
CA PHE A 68 -0.71 -0.21 -26.12
C PHE A 68 -0.53 -0.11 -27.64
N HIS A 69 0.39 -0.89 -28.22
CA HIS A 69 0.50 -0.99 -29.68
C HIS A 69 -0.76 -1.59 -30.30
N LYS A 70 -1.26 -2.71 -29.76
CA LYS A 70 -2.50 -3.35 -30.24
C LYS A 70 -3.70 -2.40 -30.19
N SER A 71 -3.87 -1.65 -29.11
CA SER A 71 -5.00 -0.72 -28.97
C SER A 71 -4.98 0.37 -30.05
N ALA A 72 -3.79 0.81 -30.47
CA ALA A 72 -3.62 1.79 -31.53
C ALA A 72 -3.62 1.19 -32.96
N GLY A 73 -3.89 -0.11 -33.11
CA GLY A 73 -3.82 -0.79 -34.41
C GLY A 73 -2.39 -0.95 -34.97
N LEU A 74 -1.37 -0.85 -34.11
CA LEU A 74 0.03 -1.03 -34.46
C LEU A 74 0.50 -2.45 -34.15
N ALA A 75 1.52 -2.92 -34.88
CA ALA A 75 2.16 -4.20 -34.57
C ALA A 75 2.97 -4.11 -33.26
N PRO A 76 2.76 -5.01 -32.28
CA PRO A 76 3.59 -5.07 -31.08
C PRO A 76 5.06 -5.35 -31.42
N LYS A 77 5.97 -4.75 -30.64
CA LYS A 77 7.42 -4.91 -30.80
C LYS A 77 8.05 -5.95 -29.88
N GLY A 78 7.30 -6.41 -28.87
CA GLY A 78 7.71 -7.46 -27.95
C GLY A 78 6.52 -8.30 -27.52
N ASP A 79 6.77 -9.51 -27.03
CA ASP A 79 5.74 -10.39 -26.51
C ASP A 79 5.17 -9.88 -25.19
N ILE A 80 3.88 -10.11 -24.96
CA ILE A 80 3.21 -9.70 -23.73
C ILE A 80 3.89 -10.32 -22.50
N TYR A 81 3.96 -9.56 -21.41
CA TYR A 81 4.34 -10.11 -20.11
C TYR A 81 3.23 -11.00 -19.53
N GLY A 82 3.60 -11.94 -18.65
CA GLY A 82 2.63 -12.80 -17.97
C GLY A 82 1.94 -12.09 -16.80
N GLY A 83 1.25 -12.87 -15.97
CA GLY A 83 0.54 -12.34 -14.81
C GLY A 83 -0.54 -11.35 -15.18
N TRP A 84 -0.67 -10.29 -14.39
CA TRP A 84 -1.69 -9.27 -14.57
C TRP A 84 -1.52 -8.43 -15.86
N GLU A 85 -0.32 -8.38 -16.44
CA GLU A 85 -0.10 -7.73 -17.74
C GLU A 85 -0.68 -8.52 -18.93
N ASN A 86 -1.09 -9.78 -18.73
CA ASN A 86 -1.87 -10.56 -19.71
C ASN A 86 -3.37 -10.64 -19.35
N MET A 87 -3.84 -9.78 -18.44
CA MET A 87 -5.24 -9.72 -17.99
C MET A 87 -5.85 -8.33 -18.30
N GLY A 88 -7.10 -8.10 -17.90
CA GLY A 88 -7.83 -6.85 -18.21
C GLY A 88 -7.17 -5.56 -17.67
N ILE A 89 -6.39 -5.65 -16.59
CA ILE A 89 -5.71 -4.52 -15.93
C ILE A 89 -4.43 -4.03 -16.65
N ALA A 90 -3.98 -4.77 -17.67
CA ALA A 90 -2.69 -4.57 -18.34
C ALA A 90 -2.35 -3.11 -18.65
N GLY A 91 -1.07 -2.80 -18.57
CA GLY A 91 -0.50 -1.46 -18.73
C GLY A 91 -0.35 -0.67 -17.44
N HIS A 92 -0.83 -1.18 -16.30
CA HIS A 92 -0.58 -0.53 -15.01
C HIS A 92 0.91 -0.57 -14.64
N SER A 93 1.61 -1.65 -15.00
CA SER A 93 3.03 -1.79 -14.71
C SER A 93 3.89 -0.86 -15.55
N LEU A 94 3.47 -0.52 -16.78
CA LEU A 94 4.13 0.51 -17.59
C LEU A 94 4.19 1.86 -16.87
N GLY A 95 3.09 2.28 -16.25
CA GLY A 95 3.02 3.53 -15.50
C GLY A 95 4.01 3.54 -14.32
N HIS A 96 3.98 2.49 -13.50
CA HIS A 96 4.93 2.30 -12.40
C HIS A 96 6.38 2.25 -12.88
N TYR A 97 6.63 1.58 -14.00
CA TYR A 97 7.96 1.45 -14.60
C TYR A 97 8.53 2.81 -15.00
N LEU A 98 7.73 3.69 -15.61
CA LEU A 98 8.15 5.05 -15.94
C LEU A 98 8.50 5.87 -14.70
N THR A 99 7.66 5.83 -13.65
CA THR A 99 7.96 6.50 -12.38
C THR A 99 9.25 5.95 -11.77
N ALA A 100 9.42 4.63 -11.72
CA ALA A 100 10.59 3.98 -11.17
C ALA A 100 11.88 4.33 -11.93
N LEU A 101 11.86 4.33 -13.26
CA LEU A 101 13.01 4.76 -14.07
C LEU A 101 13.37 6.24 -13.82
N GLY A 102 12.36 7.12 -13.74
CA GLY A 102 12.58 8.53 -13.43
C GLY A 102 13.23 8.72 -12.05
N LEU A 103 12.70 8.06 -11.03
CA LEU A 103 13.23 8.08 -9.67
C LEU A 103 14.65 7.50 -9.59
N ALA A 104 14.90 6.36 -10.24
CA ALA A 104 16.21 5.72 -10.27
C ALA A 104 17.24 6.61 -10.96
N TYR A 105 16.87 7.27 -12.07
CA TYR A 105 17.71 8.27 -12.71
C TYR A 105 18.01 9.46 -11.78
N ALA A 106 17.02 9.96 -11.05
CA ALA A 106 17.24 11.05 -10.09
C ALA A 106 18.15 10.62 -8.93
N GLN A 107 17.99 9.41 -8.38
CA GLN A 107 18.78 8.89 -7.26
C GLN A 107 20.24 8.58 -7.62
N THR A 108 20.48 8.05 -8.82
CA THR A 108 21.79 7.47 -9.19
C THR A 108 22.54 8.28 -10.24
N ARG A 109 21.82 9.11 -11.02
CA ARG A 109 22.31 9.78 -12.23
C ARG A 109 22.81 8.85 -13.33
N ASP A 110 22.47 7.56 -13.28
CA ASP A 110 22.85 6.61 -14.31
C ASP A 110 22.05 6.86 -15.60
N PRO A 111 22.72 7.18 -16.73
CA PRO A 111 22.05 7.46 -18.00
C PRO A 111 21.26 6.28 -18.58
N ALA A 112 21.52 5.04 -18.16
CA ALA A 112 20.81 3.86 -18.64
C ALA A 112 19.30 3.91 -18.33
N TYR A 113 18.93 4.37 -17.12
CA TYR A 113 17.53 4.57 -16.74
C TYR A 113 16.86 5.61 -17.62
N LYS A 114 17.55 6.74 -17.86
CA LYS A 114 17.03 7.81 -18.72
C LYS A 114 16.85 7.32 -20.16
N ALA A 115 17.80 6.56 -20.70
CA ALA A 115 17.72 6.03 -22.06
C ALA A 115 16.50 5.11 -22.25
N LYS A 116 16.25 4.19 -21.32
CA LYS A 116 15.05 3.34 -21.35
C LYS A 116 13.76 4.15 -21.21
N LEU A 117 13.74 5.14 -20.32
CA LEU A 117 12.58 6.02 -20.11
C LEU A 117 12.27 6.83 -21.38
N ASP A 118 13.27 7.45 -21.98
CA ASP A 118 13.11 8.26 -23.19
C ASP A 118 12.63 7.40 -24.37
N TYR A 119 13.20 6.19 -24.53
CA TYR A 119 12.71 5.23 -25.53
C TYR A 119 11.23 4.89 -25.32
N THR A 120 10.87 4.51 -24.10
CA THR A 120 9.48 4.15 -23.74
C THR A 120 8.51 5.29 -24.05
N VAL A 121 8.85 6.52 -23.65
CA VAL A 121 8.04 7.72 -23.93
C VAL A 121 7.94 8.00 -25.43
N SER A 122 9.00 7.76 -26.20
CA SER A 122 8.99 7.95 -27.65
C SER A 122 8.02 6.99 -28.36
N GLU A 123 7.97 5.74 -27.92
CA GLU A 123 7.02 4.75 -28.43
C GLU A 123 5.58 5.10 -28.02
N MET A 124 5.37 5.52 -26.78
CA MET A 124 4.06 6.03 -26.34
C MET A 124 3.58 7.23 -27.18
N ALA A 125 4.47 8.12 -27.62
CA ALA A 125 4.10 9.22 -28.49
C ALA A 125 3.63 8.74 -29.87
N ILE A 126 4.25 7.69 -30.42
CA ILE A 126 3.81 7.06 -31.68
C ILE A 126 2.42 6.46 -31.50
N ILE A 127 2.20 5.73 -30.40
CA ILE A 127 0.93 5.08 -30.06
C ILE A 127 -0.20 6.10 -29.89
N GLN A 128 -0.01 7.13 -29.07
CA GLN A 128 -1.04 8.15 -28.85
C GLN A 128 -1.37 8.92 -30.15
N LYS A 129 -0.36 9.18 -30.99
CA LYS A 129 -0.56 9.80 -32.31
C LYS A 129 -1.41 8.92 -33.23
N ALA A 130 -1.24 7.59 -33.18
CA ALA A 130 -2.03 6.66 -33.99
C ALA A 130 -3.51 6.61 -33.56
N HIS A 131 -3.81 6.81 -32.26
CA HIS A 131 -5.19 7.03 -31.79
C HIS A 131 -5.77 8.37 -32.27
N GLY A 132 -4.98 9.45 -32.23
CA GLY A 132 -5.33 10.76 -32.80
C GLY A 132 -6.25 11.64 -31.95
N ASP A 133 -6.75 11.15 -30.81
CA ASP A 133 -7.70 11.85 -29.94
C ASP A 133 -7.20 12.03 -28.49
N GLY A 134 -5.93 11.69 -28.23
CA GLY A 134 -5.30 11.78 -26.91
C GLY A 134 -5.40 10.51 -26.06
N TYR A 135 -6.20 9.51 -26.47
CA TYR A 135 -6.23 8.22 -25.80
C TYR A 135 -4.89 7.47 -25.93
N ILE A 136 -4.46 6.86 -24.83
CA ILE A 136 -3.37 5.88 -24.80
C ILE A 136 -3.62 4.96 -23.60
N GLY A 137 -3.88 3.68 -23.88
CA GLY A 137 -4.21 2.69 -22.87
C GLY A 137 -3.82 1.28 -23.33
N GLY A 138 -3.46 0.44 -22.36
CA GLY A 138 -3.14 -0.98 -22.56
C GLY A 138 -4.16 -1.93 -21.93
N THR A 139 -5.19 -1.42 -21.27
CA THR A 139 -6.25 -2.22 -20.65
C THR A 139 -7.04 -2.97 -21.72
N THR A 140 -7.55 -4.15 -21.38
CA THR A 140 -8.40 -4.95 -22.25
C THR A 140 -9.69 -5.34 -21.54
N VAL A 141 -10.73 -5.65 -22.31
CA VAL A 141 -12.01 -6.08 -21.74
C VAL A 141 -12.61 -7.19 -22.60
N GLU A 142 -13.17 -8.21 -21.95
CA GLU A 142 -13.89 -9.27 -22.66
C GLU A 142 -15.32 -8.83 -22.98
N ARG A 143 -15.72 -9.09 -24.21
CA ARG A 143 -17.06 -8.84 -24.75
C ARG A 143 -17.40 -9.94 -25.73
N ASP A 144 -18.52 -10.62 -25.49
CA ASP A 144 -19.04 -11.70 -26.36
C ASP A 144 -17.98 -12.78 -26.67
N GLY A 145 -17.20 -13.18 -25.66
CA GLY A 145 -16.12 -14.17 -25.79
C GLY A 145 -14.89 -13.70 -26.56
N LYS A 146 -14.74 -12.39 -26.79
CA LYS A 146 -13.58 -11.79 -27.46
C LYS A 146 -12.95 -10.72 -26.58
N LEU A 147 -11.61 -10.74 -26.52
CA LEU A 147 -10.83 -9.69 -25.90
C LEU A 147 -10.80 -8.46 -26.82
N GLN A 148 -11.20 -7.30 -26.30
CA GLN A 148 -11.23 -6.03 -27.02
C GLN A 148 -10.37 -4.98 -26.29
N ASP A 149 -10.01 -3.91 -27.01
CA ASP A 149 -9.33 -2.75 -26.42
C ASP A 149 -10.23 -2.09 -25.36
N GLY A 150 -9.64 -1.76 -24.21
CA GLY A 150 -10.33 -1.13 -23.08
C GLY A 150 -10.86 0.27 -23.35
N LYS A 151 -10.50 0.92 -24.48
CA LYS A 151 -11.06 2.22 -24.88
C LYS A 151 -12.58 2.22 -24.91
N ILE A 152 -13.19 1.08 -25.26
CA ILE A 152 -14.65 0.91 -25.29
C ILE A 152 -15.31 1.27 -23.94
N VAL A 153 -14.66 0.97 -22.81
CA VAL A 153 -15.18 1.28 -21.47
C VAL A 153 -15.28 2.80 -21.27
N TYR A 154 -14.27 3.55 -21.69
CA TYR A 154 -14.29 5.02 -21.60
C TYR A 154 -15.36 5.63 -22.52
N GLU A 155 -15.54 5.07 -23.71
CA GLU A 155 -16.53 5.55 -24.68
C GLU A 155 -17.98 5.19 -24.28
N GLU A 156 -18.19 4.09 -23.56
CA GLU A 156 -19.47 3.79 -22.91
C GLU A 156 -19.77 4.78 -21.79
N VAL A 157 -18.78 5.08 -20.92
CA VAL A 157 -18.93 6.10 -19.86
C VAL A 157 -19.24 7.47 -20.46
N ARG A 158 -18.55 7.87 -21.53
CA ARG A 158 -18.84 9.12 -22.28
C ARG A 158 -20.28 9.16 -22.80
N LYS A 159 -20.87 8.00 -23.10
CA LYS A 159 -22.27 7.84 -23.52
C LYS A 159 -23.25 7.62 -22.35
N HIS A 160 -22.83 7.89 -21.12
CA HIS A 160 -23.64 7.73 -19.91
C HIS A 160 -24.03 6.27 -19.60
N VAL A 161 -23.36 5.29 -20.21
CA VAL A 161 -23.54 3.87 -19.91
C VAL A 161 -22.56 3.50 -18.81
N ILE A 162 -23.04 3.41 -17.57
CA ILE A 162 -22.20 3.19 -16.39
C ILE A 162 -22.78 2.07 -15.53
N THR A 163 -22.09 0.94 -15.53
CA THR A 163 -22.26 -0.18 -14.60
C THR A 163 -20.95 -0.32 -13.83
N SER A 164 -20.97 -0.13 -12.53
CA SER A 164 -19.75 -0.16 -11.74
C SER A 164 -19.95 -0.75 -10.36
N HIS A 165 -18.98 -1.57 -9.94
CA HIS A 165 -18.94 -2.15 -8.60
C HIS A 165 -17.49 -2.47 -8.22
N GLY A 166 -16.94 -1.76 -7.23
CA GLY A 166 -15.63 -2.00 -6.62
C GLY A 166 -14.43 -1.94 -7.56
N PHE A 167 -14.08 -3.05 -8.20
CA PHE A 167 -12.97 -3.12 -9.18
C PHE A 167 -13.44 -3.12 -10.64
N ASP A 168 -14.75 -3.08 -10.87
CA ASP A 168 -15.36 -3.13 -12.19
C ASP A 168 -15.89 -1.79 -12.66
N LEU A 169 -15.56 -1.42 -13.90
CA LEU A 169 -16.25 -0.36 -14.65
C LEU A 169 -16.59 -0.91 -16.04
N ASN A 170 -17.87 -1.15 -16.26
CA ASN A 170 -18.43 -1.77 -17.46
C ASN A 170 -17.65 -3.05 -17.86
N GLY A 171 -17.40 -3.97 -16.95
CA GLY A 171 -16.63 -5.19 -17.22
C GLY A 171 -15.12 -5.00 -17.31
N GLY A 172 -14.62 -3.75 -17.36
CA GLY A 172 -13.20 -3.43 -17.32
C GLY A 172 -12.65 -3.55 -15.90
N TRP A 173 -11.47 -4.16 -15.75
CA TRP A 173 -10.80 -4.29 -14.47
C TRP A 173 -10.01 -3.01 -14.13
N VAL A 174 -10.53 -2.23 -13.18
CA VAL A 174 -9.97 -0.96 -12.66
C VAL A 174 -9.33 -0.04 -13.73
N PRO A 175 -10.02 0.25 -14.85
CA PRO A 175 -9.40 0.99 -15.95
C PRO A 175 -8.89 2.38 -15.53
N LEU A 176 -9.60 3.06 -14.62
CA LEU A 176 -9.19 4.36 -14.08
C LEU A 176 -7.94 4.28 -13.19
N TYR A 177 -7.71 3.16 -12.49
CA TYR A 177 -6.46 2.91 -11.78
C TYR A 177 -5.29 2.83 -12.74
N THR A 178 -5.44 2.05 -13.82
CA THR A 178 -4.40 1.89 -14.85
C THR A 178 -4.12 3.22 -15.53
N TRP A 179 -5.17 3.99 -15.87
CA TRP A 179 -5.04 5.36 -16.37
C TRP A 179 -4.21 6.23 -15.44
N HIS A 180 -4.53 6.20 -14.14
CA HIS A 180 -3.78 6.94 -13.12
C HIS A 180 -2.30 6.55 -13.10
N LYS A 181 -1.95 5.26 -13.19
CA LYS A 181 -0.54 4.82 -13.18
C LYS A 181 0.23 5.35 -14.39
N VAL A 182 -0.33 5.22 -15.59
CA VAL A 182 0.29 5.74 -16.81
C VAL A 182 0.43 7.26 -16.73
N HIS A 183 -0.60 7.95 -16.24
CA HIS A 183 -0.57 9.41 -16.07
C HIS A 183 0.51 9.84 -15.07
N ALA A 184 0.61 9.21 -13.91
CA ALA A 184 1.65 9.46 -12.91
C ALA A 184 3.05 9.20 -13.49
N GLY A 185 3.24 8.08 -14.20
CA GLY A 185 4.50 7.73 -14.87
C GLY A 185 4.99 8.80 -15.84
N LEU A 186 4.10 9.37 -16.67
CA LEU A 186 4.43 10.46 -17.59
C LEU A 186 4.77 11.76 -16.86
N LEU A 187 4.03 12.07 -15.79
CA LEU A 187 4.28 13.26 -14.96
C LEU A 187 5.64 13.17 -14.24
N ASP A 188 6.02 11.97 -13.82
CA ASP A 188 7.31 11.69 -13.18
C ASP A 188 8.46 11.62 -14.19
N ALA A 189 8.23 11.09 -15.39
CA ALA A 189 9.17 11.18 -16.51
C ALA A 189 9.49 12.65 -16.86
N HIS A 190 8.47 13.51 -16.90
CA HIS A 190 8.67 14.94 -17.06
C HIS A 190 9.46 15.54 -15.89
N ARG A 191 9.10 15.20 -14.64
CA ARG A 191 9.73 15.77 -13.43
C ARG A 191 11.20 15.36 -13.27
N TYR A 192 11.48 14.06 -13.31
CA TYR A 192 12.78 13.52 -12.90
C TYR A 192 13.77 13.36 -14.06
N ALA A 193 13.27 13.18 -15.29
CA ALA A 193 14.11 13.04 -16.48
C ALA A 193 14.06 14.25 -17.43
N ASN A 194 13.34 15.32 -17.06
CA ASN A 194 13.13 16.51 -17.88
C ASN A 194 12.60 16.17 -19.29
N ASN A 195 11.73 15.17 -19.39
CA ASN A 195 11.19 14.70 -20.66
C ASN A 195 9.93 15.50 -21.05
N GLY A 196 10.12 16.52 -21.91
CA GLY A 196 9.01 17.36 -22.38
C GLY A 196 8.01 16.65 -23.31
N GLN A 197 8.37 15.53 -23.93
CA GLN A 197 7.45 14.73 -24.72
C GLN A 197 6.45 14.00 -23.81
N ALA A 198 6.89 13.53 -22.64
CA ALA A 198 6.02 12.92 -21.64
C ALA A 198 4.90 13.88 -21.19
N LEU A 199 5.21 15.16 -20.97
CA LEU A 199 4.19 16.17 -20.64
C LEU A 199 3.17 16.36 -21.76
N LYS A 200 3.60 16.35 -23.03
CA LYS A 200 2.68 16.46 -24.18
C LYS A 200 1.70 15.27 -24.22
N ILE A 201 2.19 14.07 -23.95
CA ILE A 201 1.34 12.87 -23.88
C ILE A 201 0.36 12.99 -22.71
N ALA A 202 0.83 13.42 -21.54
CA ALA A 202 -0.02 13.61 -20.36
C ALA A 202 -1.12 14.67 -20.57
N ILE A 203 -0.83 15.74 -21.32
CA ILE A 203 -1.85 16.73 -21.75
C ILE A 203 -2.92 16.04 -22.61
N GLY A 204 -2.52 15.32 -23.65
CA GLY A 204 -3.46 14.61 -24.53
C GLY A 204 -4.33 13.59 -23.77
N MET A 205 -3.74 12.84 -22.85
CA MET A 205 -4.48 11.96 -21.94
C MET A 205 -5.48 12.75 -21.10
N SER A 206 -5.03 13.81 -20.45
CA SER A 206 -5.87 14.59 -19.55
C SER A 206 -7.07 15.21 -20.28
N ASP A 207 -6.85 15.77 -21.47
CA ASP A 207 -7.92 16.32 -22.30
C ASP A 207 -8.92 15.22 -22.75
N TYR A 208 -8.43 14.03 -23.12
CA TYR A 208 -9.30 12.91 -23.49
C TYR A 208 -10.24 12.51 -22.35
N LEU A 209 -9.69 12.27 -21.15
CA LEU A 209 -10.50 11.81 -20.00
C LEU A 209 -11.37 12.95 -19.43
N ILE A 210 -10.96 14.21 -19.54
CA ILE A 210 -11.87 15.36 -19.31
C ILE A 210 -13.08 15.28 -20.24
N GLY A 211 -12.87 14.98 -21.52
CA GLY A 211 -13.97 14.80 -22.47
C GLY A 211 -14.88 13.62 -22.15
N VAL A 212 -14.37 12.57 -21.50
CA VAL A 212 -15.17 11.41 -21.05
C VAL A 212 -16.01 11.75 -19.82
N LEU A 213 -15.41 12.44 -18.84
CA LEU A 213 -16.04 12.71 -17.55
C LEU A 213 -16.83 14.02 -17.52
N GLY A 214 -16.59 14.93 -18.48
CA GLY A 214 -17.04 16.32 -18.48
C GLY A 214 -18.55 16.48 -18.34
N ASP A 215 -19.32 15.72 -19.12
CA ASP A 215 -20.77 15.88 -19.24
C ASP A 215 -21.59 15.03 -18.26
N LEU A 216 -20.94 14.19 -17.44
CA LEU A 216 -21.63 13.36 -16.46
C LEU A 216 -22.40 14.21 -15.42
N SER A 217 -23.51 13.71 -14.90
CA SER A 217 -24.10 14.26 -13.68
C SER A 217 -23.22 13.94 -12.46
N ASP A 218 -23.49 14.62 -11.34
CA ASP A 218 -22.88 14.31 -10.05
C ASP A 218 -23.12 12.85 -9.63
N GLU A 219 -24.31 12.32 -9.90
CA GLU A 219 -24.70 10.95 -9.57
C GLU A 219 -23.92 9.93 -10.44
N GLU A 220 -23.85 10.16 -11.75
CA GLU A 220 -23.08 9.33 -12.67
C GLU A 220 -21.58 9.34 -12.33
N MET A 221 -21.04 10.51 -11.97
CA MET A 221 -19.67 10.62 -11.50
C MET A 221 -19.44 9.73 -10.27
N GLN A 222 -20.37 9.70 -9.31
CA GLN A 222 -20.23 8.80 -8.16
C GLN A 222 -20.32 7.32 -8.55
N LYS A 223 -21.13 6.95 -9.55
CA LYS A 223 -21.15 5.58 -10.10
C LYS A 223 -19.80 5.22 -10.72
N VAL A 224 -19.20 6.10 -11.50
CA VAL A 224 -17.85 5.89 -12.06
C VAL A 224 -16.80 5.76 -10.96
N LEU A 225 -16.87 6.60 -9.93
CA LEU A 225 -15.92 6.58 -8.81
C LEU A 225 -16.14 5.40 -7.83
N ALA A 226 -17.21 4.62 -7.99
CA ALA A 226 -17.38 3.37 -7.27
C ALA A 226 -16.30 2.34 -7.67
N ALA A 227 -15.87 2.35 -8.94
CA ALA A 227 -14.68 1.65 -9.40
C ALA A 227 -13.41 2.27 -8.81
N GLU A 228 -12.42 1.44 -8.47
CA GLU A 228 -11.11 1.95 -8.09
C GLU A 228 -10.48 2.81 -9.21
N HIS A 229 -9.99 3.98 -8.80
CA HIS A 229 -9.49 5.03 -9.68
C HIS A 229 -8.15 5.61 -9.20
N GLY A 230 -7.42 4.89 -8.34
CA GLY A 230 -6.12 5.33 -7.81
C GLY A 230 -6.14 6.78 -7.30
N GLY A 231 -5.04 7.51 -7.55
CA GLY A 231 -4.89 8.93 -7.23
C GLY A 231 -5.19 9.83 -8.42
N LEU A 232 -6.25 9.58 -9.21
CA LEU A 232 -6.54 10.45 -10.37
C LEU A 232 -6.66 11.93 -9.96
N ASN A 233 -7.32 12.23 -8.83
CA ASN A 233 -7.40 13.59 -8.29
C ASN A 233 -6.00 14.21 -8.02
N GLU A 234 -5.01 13.43 -7.55
CA GLU A 234 -3.61 13.86 -7.41
C GLU A 234 -3.03 14.26 -8.78
N THR A 235 -3.13 13.38 -9.78
CA THR A 235 -2.53 13.62 -11.11
C THR A 235 -3.13 14.82 -11.84
N TYR A 236 -4.44 15.08 -11.67
CA TYR A 236 -5.08 16.25 -12.27
C TYR A 236 -4.76 17.56 -11.53
N ALA A 237 -4.60 17.53 -10.21
CA ALA A 237 -4.08 18.69 -9.46
C ALA A 237 -2.64 19.01 -9.91
N GLU A 238 -1.84 17.97 -10.15
CA GLU A 238 -0.49 18.06 -10.70
C GLU A 238 -0.44 18.62 -12.12
N MET A 239 -1.43 18.29 -12.98
CA MET A 239 -1.56 18.88 -14.31
C MET A 239 -1.87 20.38 -14.24
N TYR A 240 -2.74 20.81 -13.32
CA TYR A 240 -2.98 22.24 -13.08
C TYR A 240 -1.70 22.95 -12.67
N VAL A 241 -0.90 22.38 -11.75
CA VAL A 241 0.35 22.99 -11.31
C VAL A 241 1.36 23.16 -12.45
N ARG A 242 1.43 22.19 -13.38
CA ARG A 242 2.36 22.23 -14.52
C ARG A 242 1.90 23.15 -15.67
N THR A 243 0.60 23.38 -15.83
CA THR A 243 0.04 24.04 -17.03
C THR A 243 -0.67 25.36 -16.74
N GLY A 244 -1.15 25.57 -15.52
CA GLY A 244 -2.04 26.68 -15.15
C GLY A 244 -3.47 26.56 -15.69
N ASP A 245 -3.81 25.50 -16.43
CA ASP A 245 -5.15 25.32 -17.00
C ASP A 245 -6.13 24.83 -15.92
N LYS A 246 -7.10 25.70 -15.61
CA LYS A 246 -8.08 25.48 -14.56
C LYS A 246 -8.98 24.27 -14.81
N ARG A 247 -9.16 23.83 -16.06
CA ARG A 247 -9.94 22.62 -16.38
C ARG A 247 -9.42 21.41 -15.59
N TYR A 248 -8.11 21.27 -15.46
CA TYR A 248 -7.51 20.17 -14.69
C TYR A 248 -7.81 20.26 -13.20
N LEU A 249 -7.76 21.46 -12.60
CA LEU A 249 -8.11 21.65 -11.19
C LEU A 249 -9.58 21.36 -10.92
N ASP A 250 -10.47 21.79 -11.81
CA ASP A 250 -11.91 21.55 -11.68
C ASP A 250 -12.22 20.06 -11.81
N THR A 251 -11.57 19.34 -12.73
CA THR A 251 -11.63 17.87 -12.82
C THR A 251 -11.09 17.18 -11.58
N ALA A 252 -9.94 17.62 -11.04
CA ALA A 252 -9.37 17.06 -9.81
C ALA A 252 -10.34 17.17 -8.63
N ARG A 253 -11.04 18.31 -8.48
CA ARG A 253 -12.07 18.53 -7.45
C ARG A 253 -13.31 17.66 -7.66
N ARG A 254 -13.69 17.42 -8.91
CA ARG A 254 -14.86 16.60 -9.26
C ARG A 254 -14.61 15.11 -9.03
N ILE A 255 -13.36 14.66 -9.10
CA ILE A 255 -12.94 13.31 -8.70
C ILE A 255 -12.91 13.21 -7.16
N TYR A 256 -14.08 13.32 -6.56
CA TYR A 256 -14.31 13.24 -5.12
C TYR A 256 -15.33 12.13 -4.83
N HIS A 257 -14.84 10.97 -4.38
CA HIS A 257 -15.68 9.81 -4.08
C HIS A 257 -16.39 10.02 -2.72
N LYS A 258 -17.63 10.54 -2.76
CA LYS A 258 -18.42 10.96 -1.60
C LYS A 258 -18.59 9.83 -0.58
N ALA A 259 -18.84 8.60 -1.02
CA ALA A 259 -19.08 7.44 -0.13
C ALA A 259 -17.88 7.06 0.77
N VAL A 260 -16.67 7.55 0.48
CA VAL A 260 -15.48 7.34 1.31
C VAL A 260 -15.00 8.65 1.94
N LEU A 261 -14.92 9.71 1.13
CA LEU A 261 -14.30 10.97 1.56
C LEU A 261 -15.22 11.81 2.46
N THR A 262 -16.54 11.72 2.29
CA THR A 262 -17.49 12.50 3.11
C THR A 262 -17.53 12.03 4.57
N PRO A 263 -17.63 10.71 4.87
CA PRO A 263 -17.49 10.23 6.25
C PRO A 263 -16.20 10.67 6.91
N LEU A 264 -15.06 10.54 6.21
CA LEU A 264 -13.75 10.96 6.72
C LEU A 264 -13.68 12.47 6.98
N ALA A 265 -14.23 13.30 6.07
CA ALA A 265 -14.31 14.76 6.26
C ALA A 265 -15.20 15.13 7.46
N GLN A 266 -16.18 14.29 7.77
CA GLN A 266 -17.05 14.40 8.94
C GLN A 266 -16.47 13.68 10.18
N ARG A 267 -15.20 13.27 10.12
CA ARG A 267 -14.46 12.59 11.19
C ARG A 267 -15.13 11.28 11.65
N ARG A 268 -15.66 10.51 10.71
CA ARG A 268 -16.14 9.14 10.93
C ARG A 268 -15.20 8.15 10.27
N ASP A 269 -14.69 7.22 11.08
CA ASP A 269 -13.92 6.07 10.61
C ASP A 269 -14.90 4.95 10.22
N GLU A 270 -15.27 4.94 8.94
CA GLU A 270 -16.09 3.90 8.32
C GLU A 270 -15.21 3.06 7.37
N LEU A 271 -13.95 2.80 7.73
CA LEU A 271 -13.00 2.10 6.86
C LEU A 271 -13.15 0.58 6.86
N GLU A 272 -13.75 0.00 7.91
CA GLU A 272 -13.94 -1.44 8.05
C GLU A 272 -14.53 -2.08 6.78
N GLY A 273 -13.93 -3.19 6.34
CA GLY A 273 -14.34 -3.93 5.14
C GLY A 273 -13.98 -3.26 3.80
N LYS A 274 -13.41 -2.04 3.80
CA LYS A 274 -12.96 -1.40 2.56
C LYS A 274 -11.57 -1.91 2.18
N HIS A 275 -11.36 -2.15 0.88
CA HIS A 275 -10.03 -2.42 0.31
C HIS A 275 -9.11 -1.22 0.57
N ALA A 276 -7.99 -1.45 1.26
CA ALA A 276 -7.20 -0.38 1.86
C ALA A 276 -6.48 0.47 0.81
N ASN A 277 -5.76 -0.17 -0.12
CA ASN A 277 -4.97 0.54 -1.13
C ASN A 277 -5.83 1.39 -2.07
N THR A 278 -7.10 1.03 -2.29
CA THR A 278 -8.02 1.86 -3.09
C THR A 278 -8.28 3.22 -2.43
N GLN A 279 -8.25 3.30 -1.09
CA GLN A 279 -8.64 4.52 -0.38
C GLN A 279 -7.48 5.51 -0.23
N ILE A 280 -6.29 5.02 0.12
CA ILE A 280 -5.15 5.88 0.49
C ILE A 280 -4.80 6.90 -0.63
N PRO A 281 -4.72 6.54 -1.93
CA PRO A 281 -4.43 7.48 -3.01
C PRO A 281 -5.45 8.61 -3.15
N LYS A 282 -6.73 8.37 -2.83
CA LYS A 282 -7.76 9.42 -2.85
C LYS A 282 -7.41 10.53 -1.85
N LEU A 283 -6.89 10.15 -0.68
CA LEU A 283 -6.47 11.08 0.37
C LEU A 283 -5.14 11.74 0.07
N ILE A 284 -4.22 11.09 -0.65
CA ILE A 284 -3.04 11.75 -1.23
C ILE A 284 -3.49 12.86 -2.19
N GLY A 285 -4.50 12.59 -3.02
CA GLY A 285 -5.07 13.63 -3.90
C GLY A 285 -5.73 14.78 -3.15
N LEU A 286 -6.43 14.51 -2.02
CA LEU A 286 -6.92 15.60 -1.16
C LEU A 286 -5.77 16.40 -0.54
N ALA A 287 -4.73 15.72 -0.06
CA ALA A 287 -3.54 16.38 0.47
C ALA A 287 -2.92 17.31 -0.59
N ARG A 288 -2.83 16.85 -1.84
CA ARG A 288 -2.34 17.67 -2.94
C ARG A 288 -3.28 18.84 -3.27
N LEU A 289 -4.59 18.63 -3.26
CA LEU A 289 -5.57 19.70 -3.46
C LEU A 289 -5.49 20.77 -2.37
N TYR A 290 -5.22 20.41 -1.12
CA TYR A 290 -4.98 21.38 -0.05
C TYR A 290 -3.78 22.27 -0.37
N GLU A 291 -2.68 21.69 -0.83
CA GLU A 291 -1.47 22.44 -1.21
C GLU A 291 -1.71 23.41 -2.36
N VAL A 292 -2.53 23.00 -3.33
CA VAL A 292 -2.82 23.80 -4.53
C VAL A 292 -3.87 24.89 -4.25
N THR A 293 -4.83 24.65 -3.36
CA THR A 293 -6.01 25.51 -3.21
C THR A 293 -6.08 26.24 -1.87
N GLY A 294 -5.34 25.80 -0.87
CA GLY A 294 -5.45 26.28 0.51
C GLY A 294 -6.70 25.83 1.25
N ASP A 295 -7.56 24.97 0.66
CA ASP A 295 -8.79 24.51 1.31
C ASP A 295 -8.48 23.52 2.44
N LYS A 296 -8.59 24.00 3.68
CA LYS A 296 -8.29 23.26 4.90
C LYS A 296 -9.15 21.99 5.06
N ALA A 297 -10.35 21.92 4.48
CA ALA A 297 -11.19 20.73 4.57
C ALA A 297 -10.48 19.50 3.95
N TYR A 298 -9.76 19.68 2.85
CA TYR A 298 -8.97 18.62 2.24
C TYR A 298 -7.81 18.17 3.13
N GLY A 299 -7.06 19.13 3.69
CA GLY A 299 -5.93 18.85 4.58
C GLY A 299 -6.36 18.18 5.89
N ASP A 300 -7.48 18.62 6.48
CA ASP A 300 -8.05 18.03 7.69
C ASP A 300 -8.55 16.61 7.46
N THR A 301 -9.18 16.34 6.32
CA THR A 301 -9.66 15.01 5.94
C THR A 301 -8.48 14.04 5.77
N ALA A 302 -7.45 14.46 5.04
CA ALA A 302 -6.22 13.70 4.85
C ALA A 302 -5.50 13.40 6.19
N SER A 303 -5.41 14.39 7.07
CA SER A 303 -4.79 14.24 8.40
C SER A 303 -5.60 13.30 9.30
N TYR A 304 -6.93 13.40 9.29
CA TYR A 304 -7.81 12.50 10.05
C TYR A 304 -7.69 11.06 9.58
N PHE A 305 -7.72 10.83 8.26
CA PHE A 305 -7.54 9.49 7.70
C PHE A 305 -6.20 8.87 8.12
N TRP A 306 -5.10 9.62 7.99
CA TRP A 306 -3.79 9.12 8.40
C TRP A 306 -3.78 8.72 9.88
N ASP A 307 -4.31 9.59 10.74
CA ASP A 307 -4.38 9.33 12.18
C ASP A 307 -5.18 8.07 12.52
N ARG A 308 -6.32 7.85 11.84
CA ARG A 308 -7.10 6.63 12.01
C ARG A 308 -6.32 5.39 11.58
N VAL A 309 -5.74 5.40 10.38
CA VAL A 309 -5.03 4.22 9.85
C VAL A 309 -3.83 3.87 10.73
N ILE A 310 -2.99 4.85 11.08
CA ILE A 310 -1.75 4.58 11.82
C ILE A 310 -2.00 4.12 13.26
N HIS A 311 -3.01 4.66 13.93
CA HIS A 311 -3.23 4.34 15.34
C HIS A 311 -4.21 3.19 15.57
N HIS A 312 -5.08 2.87 14.61
CA HIS A 312 -6.17 1.91 14.80
C HIS A 312 -6.19 0.75 13.80
N HIS A 313 -5.44 0.84 12.69
CA HIS A 313 -5.45 -0.18 11.63
C HIS A 313 -4.06 -0.71 11.25
N SER A 314 -3.00 -0.21 11.88
CA SER A 314 -1.62 -0.56 11.57
C SER A 314 -1.01 -1.55 12.57
N TYR A 315 -0.19 -2.45 12.03
CA TYR A 315 0.61 -3.41 12.78
C TYR A 315 1.98 -2.82 13.15
N VAL A 316 2.74 -3.53 13.99
CA VAL A 316 4.02 -3.06 14.56
C VAL A 316 5.08 -2.67 13.51
N ILE A 317 5.03 -3.26 12.32
CA ILE A 317 5.95 -2.92 11.21
C ILE A 317 5.56 -1.63 10.47
N GLY A 318 4.41 -1.01 10.81
CA GLY A 318 3.87 0.20 10.18
C GLY A 318 2.91 -0.06 9.01
N GLY A 319 2.79 -1.31 8.56
CA GLY A 319 1.83 -1.76 7.54
C GLY A 319 0.42 -1.91 8.10
N ASN A 320 -0.57 -2.05 7.21
CA ASN A 320 -1.99 -2.21 7.56
C ASN A 320 -2.68 -3.19 6.61
N SER A 321 -3.93 -3.54 6.93
CA SER A 321 -4.80 -4.50 6.25
C SER A 321 -4.39 -5.98 6.44
N ALA A 322 -5.37 -6.86 6.25
CA ALA A 322 -5.19 -8.29 6.10
C ALA A 322 -6.09 -8.75 4.95
N GLY A 323 -5.53 -9.53 4.02
CA GLY A 323 -6.18 -9.80 2.73
C GLY A 323 -6.57 -8.52 2.01
N GLU A 324 -5.74 -7.47 2.08
CA GLU A 324 -5.93 -6.15 1.45
C GLU A 324 -7.03 -5.25 2.05
N HIS A 325 -7.83 -5.76 2.99
CA HIS A 325 -8.98 -5.03 3.54
C HIS A 325 -8.73 -4.53 4.97
N PHE A 326 -9.21 -3.32 5.26
CA PHE A 326 -9.30 -2.80 6.62
C PHE A 326 -10.26 -3.65 7.46
N GLY A 327 -9.94 -3.81 8.74
CA GLY A 327 -10.80 -4.49 9.71
C GLY A 327 -11.55 -3.47 10.56
N ALA A 328 -12.25 -3.95 11.58
CA ALA A 328 -12.70 -3.07 12.64
C ALA A 328 -11.49 -2.38 13.31
N PRO A 329 -11.59 -1.09 13.66
CA PRO A 329 -10.51 -0.38 14.34
C PRO A 329 -10.13 -1.10 15.64
N ASP A 330 -8.84 -1.14 15.92
CA ASP A 330 -8.24 -1.80 17.10
C ASP A 330 -8.43 -3.33 17.15
N LYS A 331 -9.00 -3.99 16.12
CA LYS A 331 -9.20 -5.45 16.07
C LYS A 331 -8.24 -6.14 15.10
N LEU A 332 -6.97 -6.23 15.51
CA LEU A 332 -5.88 -6.68 14.65
C LEU A 332 -5.43 -8.11 14.94
N SER A 333 -5.48 -8.56 16.19
CA SER A 333 -4.89 -9.83 16.61
C SER A 333 -5.52 -11.05 15.93
N GLY A 334 -6.84 -11.06 15.75
CA GLY A 334 -7.58 -12.13 15.08
C GLY A 334 -7.44 -12.16 13.56
N ARG A 335 -6.70 -11.21 12.97
CA ARG A 335 -6.49 -11.09 11.52
C ARG A 335 -5.02 -11.30 11.13
N LEU A 336 -4.19 -11.82 12.04
CA LEU A 336 -2.82 -12.23 11.73
C LEU A 336 -2.81 -13.51 10.90
N ASP A 337 -2.44 -13.38 9.63
CA ASP A 337 -2.32 -14.49 8.69
C ASP A 337 -1.11 -14.29 7.74
N ASP A 338 -1.02 -15.15 6.73
CA ASP A 338 -0.03 -15.10 5.65
C ASP A 338 -0.32 -13.99 4.61
N LYS A 339 -1.47 -13.32 4.70
CA LYS A 339 -1.92 -12.22 3.84
C LYS A 339 -2.02 -10.89 4.59
N THR A 340 -1.32 -10.77 5.71
CA THR A 340 -1.24 -9.52 6.49
C THR A 340 -0.28 -8.53 5.82
N CYS A 341 -0.61 -7.24 5.86
CA CYS A 341 0.23 -6.13 5.41
C CYS A 341 0.63 -6.17 3.91
N GLU A 342 -0.27 -5.73 3.04
CA GLU A 342 0.05 -5.39 1.63
C GLU A 342 1.04 -4.23 1.56
N SER A 343 2.07 -4.35 0.71
CA SER A 343 3.15 -3.36 0.60
C SER A 343 2.73 -2.05 -0.09
N CYS A 344 1.78 -2.07 -1.03
CA CYS A 344 1.25 -0.84 -1.66
C CYS A 344 0.66 0.13 -0.63
N ASN A 345 0.01 -0.40 0.41
CA ASN A 345 -0.61 0.43 1.46
C ASN A 345 0.45 1.28 2.14
N THR A 346 1.57 0.67 2.50
CA THR A 346 2.66 1.38 3.15
C THR A 346 3.33 2.37 2.21
N TYR A 347 3.58 2.00 0.95
CA TYR A 347 4.08 2.94 -0.05
C TYR A 347 3.21 4.22 -0.12
N ASN A 348 1.88 4.07 -0.19
CA ASN A 348 0.96 5.19 -0.26
C ASN A 348 0.84 5.94 1.09
N MET A 349 0.91 5.26 2.23
CA MET A 349 0.93 5.91 3.54
C MET A 349 2.21 6.74 3.73
N LEU A 350 3.35 6.29 3.23
CA LEU A 350 4.58 7.07 3.22
C LEU A 350 4.45 8.32 2.34
N LYS A 351 3.83 8.23 1.16
CA LYS A 351 3.50 9.42 0.34
C LYS A 351 2.62 10.40 1.11
N LEU A 352 1.53 9.93 1.72
CA LEU A 352 0.62 10.77 2.50
C LEU A 352 1.34 11.44 3.68
N THR A 353 2.16 10.69 4.41
CA THR A 353 2.96 11.18 5.55
C THR A 353 3.85 12.37 5.15
N ARG A 354 4.42 12.35 3.94
CA ARG A 354 5.25 13.45 3.44
C ARG A 354 4.47 14.73 3.22
N HIS A 355 3.25 14.65 2.69
CA HIS A 355 2.37 15.83 2.59
C HIS A 355 2.07 16.40 3.98
N LEU A 356 1.74 15.56 4.96
CA LEU A 356 1.46 16.03 6.33
C LEU A 356 2.70 16.70 6.96
N TYR A 357 3.87 16.12 6.77
CA TYR A 357 5.14 16.69 7.24
C TYR A 357 5.48 18.02 6.55
N GLN A 358 5.16 18.17 5.25
CA GLN A 358 5.34 19.42 4.51
C GLN A 358 4.63 20.60 5.20
N TRP A 359 3.45 20.36 5.75
CA TRP A 359 2.62 21.40 6.38
C TRP A 359 3.00 21.62 7.84
N GLN A 360 3.39 20.55 8.53
CA GLN A 360 3.69 20.54 9.96
C GLN A 360 5.00 19.77 10.20
N PRO A 361 6.17 20.45 10.21
CA PRO A 361 7.48 19.83 10.39
C PRO A 361 7.70 19.37 11.85
N ASP A 362 6.97 18.32 12.24
CA ASP A 362 7.07 17.59 13.49
C ASP A 362 7.73 16.22 13.24
N ALA A 363 8.67 15.84 14.09
CA ALA A 363 9.39 14.58 13.97
C ALA A 363 8.49 13.34 14.07
N ALA A 364 7.32 13.43 14.71
CA ALA A 364 6.41 12.30 14.91
C ALA A 364 5.97 11.66 13.58
N TRP A 365 5.83 12.45 12.51
CA TRP A 365 5.56 11.94 11.16
C TRP A 365 6.68 11.02 10.68
N PHE A 366 7.92 11.37 10.99
CA PHE A 366 9.10 10.60 10.62
C PHE A 366 9.45 9.47 11.58
N ASP A 367 8.87 9.43 12.78
CA ASP A 367 8.90 8.22 13.61
C ASP A 367 8.06 7.10 12.96
N TYR A 368 6.90 7.42 12.39
CA TYR A 368 6.15 6.47 11.57
C TYR A 368 6.90 6.16 10.25
N TYR A 369 7.37 7.20 9.54
CA TYR A 369 8.06 7.01 8.26
C TYR A 369 9.25 6.06 8.41
N GLU A 370 10.11 6.27 9.41
CA GLU A 370 11.26 5.40 9.71
C GLU A 370 10.82 3.97 10.04
N ARG A 371 9.78 3.80 10.88
CA ARG A 371 9.26 2.48 11.25
C ARG A 371 8.82 1.71 10.01
N ALA A 372 7.97 2.30 9.18
CA ALA A 372 7.37 1.63 8.04
C ALA A 372 8.35 1.46 6.87
N HIS A 373 9.24 2.43 6.65
CA HIS A 373 10.30 2.35 5.64
C HIS A 373 11.29 1.21 5.94
N LEU A 374 11.75 1.11 7.20
CA LEU A 374 12.70 0.09 7.59
C LEU A 374 12.05 -1.29 7.71
N ASN A 375 10.89 -1.40 8.36
CA ASN A 375 10.38 -2.71 8.77
C ASN A 375 9.38 -3.33 7.79
N HIS A 376 8.83 -2.54 6.86
CA HIS A 376 7.92 -3.04 5.83
C HIS A 376 8.48 -2.82 4.44
N ILE A 377 8.90 -1.60 4.09
CA ILE A 377 9.43 -1.34 2.73
C ILE A 377 10.77 -2.02 2.50
N LEU A 378 11.75 -1.97 3.39
CA LEU A 378 12.98 -2.74 3.16
C LEU A 378 12.75 -4.26 3.25
N ALA A 379 11.76 -4.71 4.02
CA ALA A 379 11.38 -6.12 4.10
C ALA A 379 10.74 -6.66 2.81
N HIS A 380 10.30 -5.76 1.93
CA HIS A 380 9.53 -6.01 0.72
C HIS A 380 10.33 -6.61 -0.42
N GLN A 381 11.65 -6.34 -0.48
CA GLN A 381 12.49 -6.72 -1.61
C GLN A 381 13.50 -7.78 -1.22
N ASP A 382 13.69 -8.77 -2.08
CA ASP A 382 14.86 -9.65 -2.02
C ASP A 382 16.09 -8.88 -2.55
N PRO A 383 17.10 -8.58 -1.72
CA PRO A 383 18.27 -7.82 -2.15
C PRO A 383 19.15 -8.58 -3.15
N GLN A 384 19.00 -9.89 -3.30
CA GLN A 384 19.81 -10.68 -4.26
C GLN A 384 19.22 -10.62 -5.67
N THR A 385 17.89 -10.67 -5.78
CA THR A 385 17.18 -10.79 -7.07
C THR A 385 16.47 -9.51 -7.50
N GLY A 386 16.23 -8.59 -6.58
CA GLY A 386 15.39 -7.41 -6.78
C GLY A 386 13.88 -7.69 -6.76
N ALA A 387 13.46 -8.94 -6.57
CA ALA A 387 12.07 -9.36 -6.55
C ALA A 387 11.30 -8.81 -5.33
N PHE A 388 9.97 -8.70 -5.46
CA PHE A 388 9.11 -8.02 -4.49
C PHE A 388 8.10 -8.96 -3.82
N VAL A 389 7.62 -8.59 -2.64
CA VAL A 389 6.69 -9.37 -1.82
C VAL A 389 5.30 -8.72 -1.79
N TYR A 390 4.24 -9.44 -2.14
CA TYR A 390 2.89 -8.85 -2.07
C TYR A 390 2.46 -8.52 -0.63
N PHE A 391 2.39 -9.55 0.21
CA PHE A 391 2.07 -9.47 1.63
C PHE A 391 3.31 -9.72 2.46
N VAL A 392 3.60 -8.86 3.44
CA VAL A 392 4.70 -9.07 4.39
C VAL A 392 4.10 -9.61 5.69
N PRO A 393 3.95 -10.95 5.80
CA PRO A 393 3.13 -11.55 6.84
C PRO A 393 3.75 -11.41 8.23
N LEU A 394 2.87 -11.37 9.23
CA LEU A 394 3.23 -11.19 10.64
C LEU A 394 2.81 -12.37 11.52
N ALA A 395 2.05 -13.32 10.96
CA ALA A 395 1.73 -14.56 11.64
C ALA A 395 3.01 -15.38 11.90
N SER A 396 3.06 -16.02 13.07
CA SER A 396 4.20 -16.85 13.45
C SER A 396 4.38 -18.02 12.48
N GLY A 397 5.63 -18.23 12.06
CA GLY A 397 6.02 -19.30 11.14
C GLY A 397 5.82 -18.96 9.67
N SER A 398 5.26 -17.78 9.35
CA SER A 398 5.07 -17.36 7.96
C SER A 398 6.39 -17.04 7.25
N GLN A 399 6.37 -17.18 5.93
CA GLN A 399 7.45 -16.84 5.02
C GLN A 399 7.00 -15.75 4.04
N ARG A 400 7.94 -15.03 3.45
CA ARG A 400 7.67 -14.09 2.35
C ARG A 400 7.69 -14.81 1.02
N LEU A 401 6.72 -14.52 0.15
CA LEU A 401 6.68 -15.02 -1.23
C LEU A 401 7.10 -13.89 -2.18
N TYR A 402 8.12 -14.15 -2.98
CA TYR A 402 8.70 -13.17 -3.90
C TYR A 402 8.15 -13.33 -5.31
N SER A 403 8.00 -12.20 -6.01
CA SER A 403 7.57 -12.12 -7.40
C SER A 403 8.58 -12.77 -8.35
N THR A 404 8.12 -13.21 -9.51
CA THR A 404 8.98 -13.54 -10.64
C THR A 404 9.13 -12.35 -11.59
N PRO A 405 10.23 -12.25 -12.36
CA PRO A 405 10.43 -11.12 -13.28
C PRO A 405 9.40 -11.03 -14.42
N ASP A 406 8.89 -12.17 -14.91
CA ASP A 406 8.08 -12.22 -16.14
C ASP A 406 6.59 -12.48 -15.93
N THR A 407 6.15 -12.96 -14.76
CA THR A 407 4.77 -13.48 -14.59
C THR A 407 4.01 -12.99 -13.37
N SER A 408 4.59 -12.14 -12.52
CA SER A 408 3.88 -11.61 -11.35
C SER A 408 3.11 -10.32 -11.68
N PHE A 409 3.81 -9.25 -12.08
CA PHE A 409 3.27 -7.92 -12.38
C PHE A 409 2.06 -7.47 -11.52
N TRP A 410 2.07 -7.77 -10.23
CA TRP A 410 1.05 -7.34 -9.29
C TRP A 410 1.14 -5.84 -8.99
N CYS A 411 0.14 -5.26 -8.33
CA CYS A 411 0.22 -3.88 -7.82
C CYS A 411 1.48 -3.66 -6.96
N CYS A 412 1.83 -4.60 -6.07
CA CYS A 412 2.99 -4.53 -5.20
C CYS A 412 4.33 -4.59 -5.96
N VAL A 413 4.39 -5.25 -7.13
CA VAL A 413 5.56 -5.17 -8.02
C VAL A 413 5.71 -3.73 -8.53
N GLY A 414 4.60 -3.12 -8.96
CA GLY A 414 4.55 -1.72 -9.36
C GLY A 414 5.07 -0.75 -8.30
N SER A 415 4.49 -0.77 -7.09
CA SER A 415 4.98 0.08 -5.99
C SER A 415 6.38 -0.30 -5.49
N GLY A 416 6.78 -1.56 -5.65
CA GLY A 416 8.12 -2.05 -5.30
C GLY A 416 9.19 -1.38 -6.16
N MET A 417 9.00 -1.43 -7.47
CA MET A 417 9.86 -0.73 -8.43
C MET A 417 10.08 0.74 -8.06
N GLU A 418 9.02 1.43 -7.62
CA GLU A 418 9.11 2.83 -7.21
C GLU A 418 9.72 3.04 -5.82
N SER A 419 9.38 2.19 -4.84
CA SER A 419 9.84 2.32 -3.45
C SER A 419 11.36 2.21 -3.35
N HIS A 420 11.90 1.20 -4.03
CA HIS A 420 13.32 0.89 -3.99
C HIS A 420 14.15 1.75 -4.96
N ALA A 421 13.53 2.58 -5.79
CA ALA A 421 14.23 3.54 -6.64
C ALA A 421 14.65 4.83 -5.91
N LYS A 422 14.16 5.06 -4.67
CA LYS A 422 14.16 6.41 -4.06
C LYS A 422 14.48 6.46 -2.56
N HIS A 423 15.26 5.53 -2.01
CA HIS A 423 15.55 5.52 -0.57
C HIS A 423 16.20 6.80 -0.01
N GLY A 424 16.78 7.67 -0.85
CA GLY A 424 17.32 8.97 -0.46
C GLY A 424 16.32 10.13 -0.36
N ASP A 425 15.09 9.95 -0.85
CA ASP A 425 14.17 11.07 -1.17
C ASP A 425 13.55 11.80 0.02
N SER A 426 13.71 11.24 1.21
CA SER A 426 13.10 11.72 2.45
C SER A 426 14.11 11.85 3.59
N ILE A 427 15.41 11.70 3.30
CA ILE A 427 16.49 11.91 4.27
C ILE A 427 16.58 13.39 4.64
N TRP A 428 16.67 14.25 3.62
CA TRP A 428 16.98 15.66 3.76
C TRP A 428 15.81 16.53 3.31
N TRP A 429 15.48 17.52 4.12
CA TRP A 429 14.42 18.48 3.84
C TRP A 429 14.90 19.91 4.07
N ARG A 430 14.30 20.88 3.39
CA ARG A 430 14.59 22.31 3.55
C ARG A 430 13.35 23.09 3.93
N GLN A 431 13.56 24.19 4.63
CA GLN A 431 12.52 25.19 4.83
C GLN A 431 12.01 25.70 3.47
N ALA A 432 10.69 25.73 3.30
CA ALA A 432 10.06 26.27 2.09
C ALA A 432 10.31 27.78 1.97
N GLY A 433 10.29 28.31 0.74
CA GLY A 433 10.50 29.73 0.48
C GLY A 433 11.96 30.22 0.62
N GLY A 434 12.95 29.31 0.62
CA GLY A 434 14.37 29.69 0.63
C GLY A 434 14.95 30.03 2.01
N GLY A 435 14.40 29.44 3.08
CA GLY A 435 14.91 29.63 4.44
C GLY A 435 16.24 28.92 4.74
N ASP A 436 16.88 29.30 5.83
CA ASP A 436 18.20 28.81 6.23
C ASP A 436 18.16 27.55 7.13
N THR A 437 17.14 26.71 7.02
CA THR A 437 17.03 25.48 7.82
C THR A 437 17.04 24.24 6.94
N VAL A 438 17.98 23.35 7.20
CA VAL A 438 18.01 21.97 6.67
C VAL A 438 17.60 21.00 7.79
N TYR A 439 16.71 20.08 7.47
CA TYR A 439 16.20 19.05 8.35
C TYR A 439 16.77 17.70 7.96
N ALA A 440 17.34 16.98 8.93
CA ALA A 440 17.80 15.60 8.81
C ALA A 440 16.77 14.68 9.48
N ASN A 441 16.04 13.92 8.66
CA ASN A 441 14.92 13.11 9.12
C ASN A 441 15.25 11.62 9.22
N LEU A 442 15.93 11.04 8.23
CA LEU A 442 16.33 9.63 8.26
C LEU A 442 17.85 9.57 8.44
N PHE A 443 18.33 8.62 9.25
CA PHE A 443 19.77 8.44 9.51
C PHE A 443 20.38 7.40 8.57
N ILE A 444 20.16 7.62 7.27
CA ILE A 444 20.67 6.77 6.20
C ILE A 444 21.99 7.39 5.69
N PRO A 445 23.11 6.62 5.65
CA PRO A 445 24.38 7.13 5.16
C PRO A 445 24.25 7.79 3.79
N SER A 446 24.58 9.08 3.70
CA SER A 446 24.36 9.89 2.49
C SER A 446 25.20 11.17 2.46
N GLU A 447 25.34 11.77 1.29
CA GLU A 447 25.86 13.14 1.13
C GLU A 447 24.78 14.02 0.49
N LEU A 448 24.45 15.12 1.13
CA LEU A 448 23.62 16.19 0.56
C LEU A 448 24.51 17.23 -0.13
N SER A 449 24.23 17.52 -1.39
CA SER A 449 24.79 18.64 -2.14
C SER A 449 23.80 19.82 -2.16
N TRP A 450 23.98 20.78 -1.25
CA TRP A 450 23.14 21.97 -1.15
C TRP A 450 23.71 23.13 -1.97
N THR A 451 23.29 23.19 -3.23
CA THR A 451 23.77 24.18 -4.22
C THR A 451 23.49 25.62 -3.79
N ASP A 452 22.30 25.91 -3.26
CA ASP A 452 21.88 27.28 -2.89
C ASP A 452 22.77 27.91 -1.81
N LYS A 453 23.45 27.09 -1.00
CA LYS A 453 24.39 27.52 0.04
C LYS A 453 25.84 27.12 -0.26
N ALA A 454 26.12 26.63 -1.46
CA ALA A 454 27.43 26.09 -1.86
C ALA A 454 28.04 25.17 -0.78
N THR A 455 27.23 24.27 -0.22
CA THR A 455 27.59 23.47 0.95
C THR A 455 27.28 21.99 0.71
N LYS A 456 28.18 21.12 1.18
CA LYS A 456 27.94 19.69 1.30
C LYS A 456 27.76 19.28 2.76
N ILE A 457 26.85 18.33 3.01
CA ILE A 457 26.65 17.73 4.32
C ILE A 457 26.73 16.21 4.16
N ALA A 458 27.79 15.61 4.69
CA ALA A 458 27.93 14.16 4.75
C ALA A 458 27.30 13.63 6.04
N LEU A 459 26.53 12.56 5.94
CA LEU A 459 25.89 11.83 7.02
C LEU A 459 26.48 10.41 7.03
N SER A 460 27.13 10.04 8.13
CA SER A 460 27.75 8.73 8.35
C SER A 460 27.35 8.10 9.68
N GLY A 461 27.70 6.82 9.85
CA GLY A 461 27.32 5.98 10.99
C GLY A 461 26.25 4.96 10.63
N ASP A 462 26.30 3.79 11.25
CA ASP A 462 25.31 2.72 11.06
C ASP A 462 24.26 2.72 12.18
N ILE A 463 23.13 3.38 11.92
CA ILE A 463 22.00 3.43 12.85
C ILE A 463 21.36 2.06 13.08
N LEU A 464 21.62 1.04 12.27
CA LEU A 464 21.10 -0.31 12.51
C LEU A 464 21.96 -1.06 13.54
N LYS A 465 23.24 -0.72 13.63
CA LYS A 465 24.18 -1.24 14.65
C LYS A 465 24.20 -0.41 15.93
N GLY A 466 23.50 0.73 15.97
CA GLY A 466 23.51 1.66 17.10
C GLY A 466 24.79 2.49 17.18
N GLU A 467 25.49 2.65 16.06
CA GLU A 467 26.63 3.55 15.96
C GLU A 467 26.16 5.02 16.04
N PRO A 468 26.99 5.94 16.57
CA PRO A 468 26.69 7.36 16.52
C PRO A 468 26.55 7.87 15.08
N VAL A 469 25.55 8.71 14.87
CA VAL A 469 25.31 9.39 13.60
C VAL A 469 26.16 10.66 13.54
N THR A 470 26.97 10.82 12.49
CA THR A 470 27.86 11.97 12.33
C THR A 470 27.50 12.78 11.10
N PHE A 471 27.34 14.08 11.30
CA PHE A 471 27.16 15.08 10.25
C PHE A 471 28.46 15.85 10.07
N THR A 472 29.03 15.84 8.87
CA THR A 472 30.24 16.60 8.52
C THR A 472 29.86 17.67 7.50
N VAL A 473 30.08 18.93 7.83
CA VAL A 473 29.71 20.08 6.99
C VAL A 473 30.93 20.60 6.23
N THR A 474 30.78 20.76 4.93
CA THR A 474 31.83 21.24 4.02
C THR A 474 31.28 22.36 3.13
N PRO A 475 31.28 23.62 3.60
CA PRO A 475 30.88 24.78 2.81
C PRO A 475 32.04 25.31 1.95
N GLN A 476 31.72 25.99 0.84
CA GLN A 476 32.66 26.84 0.13
C GLN A 476 32.83 28.16 0.90
N GLY A 477 33.86 28.24 1.75
CA GLY A 477 34.08 29.37 2.65
C GLY A 477 33.37 29.17 3.98
N THR A 478 32.50 30.10 4.35
CA THR A 478 31.64 30.02 5.55
C THR A 478 30.18 30.08 5.14
N ALA A 479 29.34 29.21 5.71
CA ALA A 479 27.90 29.20 5.45
C ALA A 479 27.12 29.27 6.77
N ASP A 480 26.19 30.21 6.89
CA ASP A 480 25.34 30.34 8.07
C ASP A 480 23.98 29.68 7.82
N PHE A 481 23.68 28.63 8.58
CA PHE A 481 22.42 27.91 8.52
C PHE A 481 22.14 27.09 9.79
N THR A 482 20.88 26.69 9.96
CA THR A 482 20.42 25.79 11.02
C THR A 482 20.37 24.36 10.50
N LEU A 483 21.06 23.44 11.16
CA LEU A 483 20.85 22.01 11.01
C LEU A 483 19.84 21.53 12.07
N ALA A 484 18.64 21.18 11.64
CA ALA A 484 17.59 20.61 12.46
C ALA A 484 17.66 19.08 12.38
N ILE A 485 18.06 18.42 13.47
CA ILE A 485 18.29 16.98 13.50
C ILE A 485 17.16 16.33 14.29
N ARG A 486 16.49 15.34 13.68
CA ARG A 486 15.44 14.60 14.38
C ARG A 486 16.00 13.92 15.63
N VAL A 487 15.21 13.89 16.70
CA VAL A 487 15.47 13.06 17.88
C VAL A 487 14.32 12.05 17.97
N PRO A 488 14.54 10.79 17.56
CA PRO A 488 13.46 9.81 17.49
C PRO A 488 12.85 9.50 18.85
N LYS A 489 11.53 9.30 18.91
CA LYS A 489 10.83 8.91 20.15
C LYS A 489 11.32 7.59 20.74
N TRP A 490 11.87 6.69 19.91
CA TRP A 490 12.38 5.41 20.40
C TRP A 490 13.70 5.54 21.18
N ALA A 491 14.47 6.61 20.98
CA ALA A 491 15.81 6.76 21.56
C ALA A 491 15.75 7.02 23.07
N ASP A 492 16.62 6.36 23.82
CA ASP A 492 16.72 6.51 25.28
C ASP A 492 18.02 7.23 25.64
N GLY A 493 17.92 8.40 26.31
CA GLY A 493 19.07 9.23 26.64
C GLY A 493 19.90 9.68 25.42
N PRO A 494 19.30 10.34 24.40
CA PRO A 494 20.05 10.84 23.25
C PRO A 494 21.12 11.86 23.70
N ARG A 495 22.25 11.90 22.98
CA ARG A 495 23.36 12.84 23.27
C ARG A 495 23.86 13.49 22.00
N LEU A 496 24.20 14.77 22.08
CA LEU A 496 24.73 15.55 20.97
C LEU A 496 26.09 16.14 21.35
N SER A 497 27.04 16.09 20.43
CA SER A 497 28.25 16.91 20.50
C SER A 497 28.45 17.68 19.20
N VAL A 498 29.04 18.88 19.32
CA VAL A 498 29.39 19.71 18.18
C VAL A 498 30.88 20.03 18.28
N ASN A 499 31.65 19.65 17.26
CA ASN A 499 33.13 19.74 17.26
C ASN A 499 33.75 19.14 18.54
N GLY A 500 33.28 17.96 18.95
CA GLY A 500 33.75 17.24 20.14
C GLY A 500 33.28 17.80 21.49
N LYS A 501 32.50 18.88 21.51
CA LYS A 501 31.96 19.46 22.74
C LYS A 501 30.52 19.01 22.99
N ASN A 502 30.27 18.39 24.13
CA ASN A 502 28.91 18.03 24.56
C ASN A 502 28.00 19.25 24.55
N THR A 503 26.85 19.12 23.89
CA THR A 503 25.88 20.21 23.70
C THR A 503 24.53 19.77 24.27
N PRO A 504 23.89 20.58 25.13
CA PRO A 504 22.56 20.28 25.65
C PRO A 504 21.52 20.10 24.53
N LEU A 505 20.68 19.07 24.65
CA LEU A 505 19.58 18.82 23.73
C LEU A 505 18.36 19.66 24.13
N LEU A 506 18.10 20.74 23.40
CA LEU A 506 16.84 21.48 23.46
C LEU A 506 15.95 21.03 22.30
N VAL A 507 15.11 20.02 22.56
CA VAL A 507 14.26 19.41 21.54
C VAL A 507 12.93 20.16 21.45
N LYS A 508 12.59 20.64 20.25
CA LYS A 508 11.29 21.28 19.95
C LYS A 508 10.68 20.66 18.70
N ASN A 509 9.45 20.17 18.83
CA ASN A 509 8.73 19.39 17.82
C ASN A 509 9.56 18.18 17.34
N GLY A 510 10.29 17.56 18.28
CA GLY A 510 11.18 16.42 18.02
C GLY A 510 12.49 16.73 17.26
N TYR A 511 12.87 18.00 17.11
CA TYR A 511 14.17 18.38 16.54
C TYR A 511 15.06 19.11 17.53
N VAL A 512 16.35 18.76 17.54
CA VAL A 512 17.40 19.65 18.04
C VAL A 512 17.88 20.54 16.90
N ARG A 513 18.04 21.84 17.15
CA ARG A 513 18.43 22.83 16.14
C ARG A 513 19.80 23.39 16.45
N VAL A 514 20.75 23.21 15.53
CA VAL A 514 22.12 23.71 15.64
C VAL A 514 22.33 24.81 14.60
N ARG A 515 22.26 26.08 15.02
CA ARG A 515 22.56 27.26 14.18
C ARG A 515 24.02 27.65 14.34
N ARG A 516 24.78 27.70 13.23
CA ARG A 516 26.19 28.09 13.23
C ARG A 516 26.58 28.74 11.90
N ALA A 517 27.64 29.55 11.95
CA ALA A 517 28.47 29.84 10.79
C ALA A 517 29.44 28.67 10.57
N TRP A 518 29.02 27.72 9.74
CA TRP A 518 29.72 26.48 9.46
C TRP A 518 31.02 26.71 8.68
N LYS A 519 32.05 25.96 9.04
CA LYS A 519 33.35 25.87 8.35
C LYS A 519 33.60 24.43 7.90
N ALA A 520 34.46 24.26 6.91
CA ALA A 520 34.83 22.94 6.42
C ALA A 520 35.41 22.07 7.55
N GLY A 521 34.84 20.88 7.72
CA GLY A 521 35.24 19.93 8.76
C GLY A 521 34.53 20.10 10.10
N ASP A 522 33.61 21.07 10.24
CA ASP A 522 32.73 21.11 11.40
C ASP A 522 31.88 19.82 11.46
N THR A 523 31.76 19.28 12.67
CA THR A 523 31.05 18.02 12.92
C THR A 523 29.96 18.16 13.96
N VAL A 524 28.85 17.44 13.74
CA VAL A 524 27.82 17.19 14.74
C VAL A 524 27.68 15.69 14.91
N VAL A 525 27.84 15.18 16.13
CA VAL A 525 27.68 13.75 16.43
C VAL A 525 26.48 13.56 17.32
N LEU A 526 25.52 12.75 16.88
CA LEU A 526 24.32 12.37 17.60
C LEU A 526 24.42 10.89 18.00
N THR A 527 24.39 10.60 19.29
CA THR A 527 24.29 9.23 19.82
C THR A 527 22.83 8.94 20.20
N LEU A 528 22.29 7.86 19.68
CA LEU A 528 20.92 7.41 19.90
C LEU A 528 20.93 5.98 20.49
N PRO A 529 20.96 5.81 21.82
CA PRO A 529 20.97 4.48 22.41
C PRO A 529 19.71 3.67 22.08
N HIS A 530 19.90 2.41 21.66
CA HIS A 530 18.82 1.49 21.31
C HIS A 530 18.34 0.71 22.53
N ALA A 531 17.31 1.20 23.21
CA ALA A 531 16.62 0.41 24.22
C ALA A 531 15.76 -0.68 23.55
N LEU A 532 15.75 -1.88 24.14
CA LEU A 532 14.78 -2.92 23.81
C LEU A 532 13.45 -2.57 24.47
N LYS A 533 12.39 -2.52 23.68
CA LYS A 533 11.02 -2.18 24.08
C LYS A 533 10.07 -3.29 23.65
N VAL A 534 8.90 -3.31 24.27
CA VAL A 534 7.80 -4.22 23.94
C VAL A 534 6.58 -3.39 23.55
N GLU A 535 5.89 -3.81 22.51
CA GLU A 535 4.64 -3.23 22.03
C GLU A 535 3.61 -4.36 21.91
N THR A 536 2.45 -4.21 22.53
CA THR A 536 1.37 -5.21 22.49
C THR A 536 0.34 -4.87 21.44
N MET A 537 -0.40 -5.87 20.96
CA MET A 537 -1.58 -5.59 20.13
C MET A 537 -2.61 -4.71 20.85
N PRO A 538 -3.29 -3.79 20.14
CA PRO A 538 -4.35 -2.96 20.72
C PRO A 538 -5.50 -3.76 21.35
N ASP A 539 -5.90 -4.89 20.74
CA ASP A 539 -6.97 -5.77 21.21
C ASP A 539 -6.51 -6.95 22.06
N ASN A 540 -5.20 -7.22 22.13
CA ASN A 540 -4.68 -8.35 22.86
C ASN A 540 -3.36 -8.00 23.59
N PRO A 541 -3.43 -7.60 24.88
CA PRO A 541 -2.23 -7.27 25.66
C PRO A 541 -1.35 -8.49 25.95
N ARG A 542 -1.83 -9.73 25.67
CA ARG A 542 -1.05 -10.96 25.76
C ARG A 542 -0.35 -11.31 24.45
N LEU A 543 -0.37 -10.44 23.43
CA LEU A 543 0.33 -10.66 22.18
C LEU A 543 1.30 -9.50 21.94
N ALA A 544 2.60 -9.78 22.00
CA ALA A 544 3.65 -8.77 22.09
C ALA A 544 4.70 -8.89 21.00
N ALA A 545 5.19 -7.75 20.51
CA ALA A 545 6.32 -7.63 19.61
C ALA A 545 7.47 -6.90 20.32
N PHE A 546 8.70 -7.21 19.90
CA PHE A 546 9.92 -6.61 20.44
C PHE A 546 10.49 -5.59 19.45
N ILE A 547 10.97 -4.45 19.96
CA ILE A 547 11.54 -3.37 19.15
C ILE A 547 12.88 -2.95 19.75
N LYS A 548 13.92 -2.83 18.93
CA LYS A 548 15.23 -2.34 19.34
C LYS A 548 15.64 -1.16 18.45
N GLY A 549 15.63 0.04 19.01
CA GLY A 549 15.83 1.26 18.23
C GLY A 549 14.71 1.44 17.19
N PRO A 550 15.03 1.64 15.90
CA PRO A 550 14.03 1.72 14.84
C PRO A 550 13.56 0.33 14.32
N MET A 551 14.21 -0.75 14.75
CA MET A 551 13.98 -2.11 14.21
C MET A 551 12.91 -2.84 15.01
N VAL A 552 11.90 -3.35 14.30
CA VAL A 552 11.07 -4.45 14.79
C VAL A 552 11.93 -5.70 14.78
N MET A 553 11.91 -6.43 15.89
CA MET A 553 12.63 -7.67 16.07
C MET A 553 11.70 -8.85 15.81
N ALA A 554 12.26 -9.92 15.24
CA ALA A 554 11.59 -11.19 15.06
C ALA A 554 12.44 -12.31 15.66
N GLY A 555 11.79 -13.39 16.10
CA GLY A 555 12.46 -14.65 16.37
C GLY A 555 12.77 -15.36 15.06
N ASP A 556 14.03 -15.71 14.84
CA ASP A 556 14.43 -16.57 13.70
C ASP A 556 13.95 -18.00 13.95
N MET A 557 12.98 -18.45 13.15
CA MET A 557 12.42 -19.80 13.25
C MET A 557 13.09 -20.79 12.29
N GLY A 558 14.09 -20.38 11.51
CA GLY A 558 14.78 -21.23 10.56
C GLY A 558 14.52 -20.88 9.09
N PRO A 559 15.03 -21.71 8.15
CA PRO A 559 14.82 -21.53 6.72
C PRO A 559 13.34 -21.50 6.30
N ALA A 560 13.04 -20.79 5.23
CA ALA A 560 11.70 -20.76 4.62
C ALA A 560 11.25 -22.15 4.11
N GLN A 561 12.19 -22.94 3.58
CA GLN A 561 11.93 -24.29 3.11
C GLN A 561 11.86 -25.28 4.27
N GLY A 562 11.00 -26.31 4.14
CA GLY A 562 10.83 -27.37 5.13
C GLY A 562 9.60 -27.19 6.01
N ASP A 563 9.55 -27.97 7.09
CA ASP A 563 8.43 -28.00 8.02
C ASP A 563 8.24 -26.65 8.73
N VAL A 564 6.98 -26.30 9.01
CA VAL A 564 6.63 -25.10 9.77
C VAL A 564 6.92 -25.40 11.26
N PRO A 565 7.85 -24.69 11.92
CA PRO A 565 8.11 -24.91 13.32
C PRO A 565 6.91 -24.48 14.18
N GLN A 566 6.75 -25.11 15.34
CA GLN A 566 5.73 -24.71 16.32
C GLN A 566 5.87 -23.23 16.67
N ALA A 567 4.75 -22.50 16.69
CA ALA A 567 4.78 -21.10 17.06
C ALA A 567 5.30 -20.91 18.49
N PRO A 568 6.26 -20.01 18.70
CA PRO A 568 6.87 -19.81 20.00
C PRO A 568 5.95 -19.02 20.93
N VAL A 569 5.93 -19.39 22.20
CA VAL A 569 5.27 -18.63 23.28
C VAL A 569 6.28 -18.19 24.32
N VAL A 570 5.99 -17.08 25.00
CA VAL A 570 6.81 -16.57 26.10
C VAL A 570 6.10 -16.84 27.41
N VAL A 571 6.71 -17.67 28.26
CA VAL A 571 6.23 -17.97 29.60
C VAL A 571 7.12 -17.26 30.61
N ALA A 572 6.69 -16.09 31.09
CA ALA A 572 7.48 -15.25 31.98
C ALA A 572 6.62 -14.24 32.74
N ALA A 573 7.17 -13.70 33.83
CA ALA A 573 6.53 -12.60 34.57
C ALA A 573 6.43 -11.30 33.75
N SER A 574 7.33 -11.10 32.77
CA SER A 574 7.25 -10.02 31.80
C SER A 574 7.96 -10.40 30.50
N ALA A 575 7.51 -9.86 29.37
CA ALA A 575 8.13 -10.11 28.06
C ALA A 575 9.60 -9.70 28.02
N LEU A 576 9.96 -8.54 28.57
CA LEU A 576 11.36 -8.09 28.64
C LEU A 576 12.22 -8.94 29.59
N GLY A 577 11.62 -9.53 30.62
CA GLY A 577 12.33 -10.43 31.55
C GLY A 577 12.70 -11.77 30.94
N ALA A 578 12.03 -12.16 29.84
CA ALA A 578 12.36 -13.36 29.08
C ALA A 578 13.54 -13.19 28.11
N VAL A 579 14.06 -11.96 27.94
CA VAL A 579 15.14 -11.69 26.98
C VAL A 579 16.47 -11.51 27.70
N ASP A 580 17.47 -12.32 27.35
CA ASP A 580 18.86 -11.99 27.61
C ASP A 580 19.26 -10.84 26.68
N ARG A 581 19.44 -9.64 27.26
CA ARG A 581 19.72 -8.42 26.51
C ARG A 581 21.13 -8.38 25.90
N GLY A 582 22.08 -9.15 26.45
CA GLY A 582 23.45 -9.20 25.94
C GLY A 582 23.52 -9.98 24.64
N SER A 583 22.90 -11.16 24.62
CA SER A 583 22.83 -12.03 23.44
C SER A 583 21.64 -11.74 22.52
N LEU A 584 20.63 -10.98 22.99
CA LEU A 584 19.31 -10.84 22.36
C LEU A 584 18.60 -12.19 22.16
N THR A 585 18.78 -13.12 23.08
CA THR A 585 18.08 -14.41 23.07
C THR A 585 16.78 -14.30 23.86
N LEU A 586 15.66 -14.66 23.24
CA LEU A 586 14.36 -14.77 23.87
C LEU A 586 14.16 -16.20 24.40
N ASN A 587 13.93 -16.33 25.70
CA ASN A 587 13.56 -17.59 26.35
C ASN A 587 12.08 -17.90 26.05
N ALA A 588 11.83 -18.47 24.88
CA ALA A 588 10.52 -18.94 24.44
C ALA A 588 10.41 -20.48 24.55
N GLN A 589 9.19 -20.98 24.46
CA GLN A 589 8.86 -22.41 24.33
C GLN A 589 8.35 -22.66 22.90
N PRO A 590 8.67 -23.79 22.24
CA PRO A 590 9.40 -24.95 22.79
C PRO A 590 10.93 -24.75 22.87
N GLN A 591 11.47 -23.70 22.25
CA GLN A 591 12.90 -23.43 22.23
C GLN A 591 13.18 -21.92 22.32
N ALA A 592 14.35 -21.59 22.86
CA ALA A 592 14.85 -20.23 22.82
C ALA A 592 15.11 -19.76 21.38
N LEU A 593 14.87 -18.48 21.11
CA LEU A 593 15.01 -17.90 19.77
C LEU A 593 15.93 -16.69 19.80
N GLN A 594 16.76 -16.56 18.77
CA GLN A 594 17.53 -15.35 18.55
C GLN A 594 16.59 -14.25 18.05
N LEU A 595 16.55 -13.12 18.75
CA LEU A 595 15.88 -11.92 18.25
C LEU A 595 16.80 -11.23 17.25
N VAL A 596 16.29 -11.08 16.02
CA VAL A 596 16.98 -10.48 14.87
C VAL A 596 16.10 -9.40 14.24
N PRO A 597 16.66 -8.39 13.55
CA PRO A 597 15.83 -7.41 12.84
C PRO A 597 14.92 -8.09 11.82
N PHE A 598 13.62 -7.79 11.84
CA PHE A 598 12.65 -8.45 10.97
C PHE A 598 12.94 -8.19 9.48
N PHE A 599 13.31 -6.96 9.12
CA PHE A 599 13.37 -6.57 7.72
C PHE A 599 14.34 -7.42 6.88
N ASN A 600 15.47 -7.85 7.44
CA ASN A 600 16.50 -8.61 6.74
C ASN A 600 16.37 -10.14 6.87
N GLN A 601 15.22 -10.65 7.34
CA GLN A 601 14.92 -12.08 7.38
C GLN A 601 14.41 -12.59 6.02
N TYR A 602 15.28 -12.54 5.01
CA TYR A 602 14.99 -13.04 3.67
C TYR A 602 15.07 -14.57 3.64
N HIS A 603 14.13 -15.26 2.97
CA HIS A 603 14.10 -16.72 2.86
C HIS A 603 14.12 -17.45 4.21
N ARG A 604 13.50 -16.84 5.24
CA ARG A 604 13.37 -17.39 6.59
C ARG A 604 11.92 -17.37 7.07
N ARG A 605 11.61 -18.24 8.03
CA ARG A 605 10.37 -18.17 8.81
C ARG A 605 10.61 -17.31 10.05
N THR A 606 9.60 -16.53 10.41
CA THR A 606 9.73 -15.57 11.52
C THR A 606 8.54 -15.61 12.47
N ALA A 607 8.80 -15.27 13.73
CA ALA A 607 7.77 -14.88 14.70
C ALA A 607 7.98 -13.41 15.07
N VAL A 608 7.04 -12.54 14.71
CA VAL A 608 7.06 -11.11 15.06
C VAL A 608 6.29 -10.86 16.36
N TYR A 609 5.11 -11.48 16.47
CA TYR A 609 4.27 -11.41 17.65
C TYR A 609 4.37 -12.71 18.46
N PHE A 610 4.54 -12.56 19.77
CA PHE A 610 4.71 -13.64 20.73
C PHE A 610 3.57 -13.63 21.74
N PRO A 611 2.82 -14.73 21.87
CA PRO A 611 1.88 -14.91 22.96
C PRO A 611 2.59 -14.93 24.31
N LEU A 612 2.01 -14.24 25.29
CA LEU A 612 2.55 -14.08 26.63
C LEU A 612 1.67 -14.83 27.64
N PHE A 613 2.32 -15.67 28.43
CA PHE A 613 1.72 -16.38 29.54
C PHE A 613 2.54 -16.18 30.81
N THR A 614 1.87 -16.10 31.95
CA THR A 614 2.52 -16.37 33.24
C THR A 614 2.69 -17.87 33.42
N GLU A 615 3.60 -18.28 34.32
CA GLU A 615 3.79 -19.71 34.63
C GLU A 615 2.47 -20.38 35.05
N ALA A 616 1.70 -19.74 35.93
CA ALA A 616 0.42 -20.27 36.41
C ALA A 616 -0.62 -20.43 35.28
N GLN A 617 -0.69 -19.48 34.35
CA GLN A 617 -1.58 -19.58 33.18
C GLN A 617 -1.14 -20.68 32.25
N TRP A 618 0.16 -20.79 31.97
CA TRP A 618 0.69 -21.80 31.07
C TRP A 618 0.37 -23.21 31.54
N GLN A 619 0.48 -23.49 32.85
CA GLN A 619 0.10 -24.80 33.41
C GLN A 619 -1.37 -25.19 33.16
N VAL A 620 -2.26 -24.21 33.00
CA VAL A 620 -3.70 -24.44 32.77
C VAL A 620 -4.05 -24.42 31.28
N GLU A 621 -3.51 -23.46 30.53
CA GLU A 621 -3.89 -23.17 29.15
C GLU A 621 -3.05 -23.96 28.11
N LYS A 622 -1.88 -24.51 28.50
CA LYS A 622 -0.94 -25.16 27.57
C LYS A 622 -1.58 -26.18 26.66
N ALA A 623 -2.30 -27.16 27.21
CA ALA A 623 -2.83 -28.27 26.41
C ALA A 623 -3.80 -27.77 25.33
N ALA A 624 -4.75 -26.90 25.71
CA ALA A 624 -5.71 -26.30 24.78
C ALA A 624 -5.02 -25.38 23.76
N TYR A 625 -3.97 -24.66 24.17
CA TYR A 625 -3.20 -23.80 23.28
C TYR A 625 -2.40 -24.61 22.25
N GLU A 626 -1.71 -25.67 22.68
CA GLU A 626 -0.92 -26.54 21.81
C GLU A 626 -1.81 -27.27 20.80
N GLU A 627 -3.00 -27.73 21.22
CA GLU A 627 -4.01 -28.32 20.34
C GLU A 627 -4.51 -27.30 19.30
N ALA A 628 -4.95 -26.12 19.74
CA ALA A 628 -5.43 -25.07 18.84
C ALA A 628 -4.36 -24.60 17.83
N GLU A 629 -3.09 -24.51 18.26
CA GLU A 629 -1.99 -24.14 17.39
C GLU A 629 -1.61 -25.26 16.42
N ALA A 630 -1.63 -26.51 16.86
CA ALA A 630 -1.43 -27.67 15.99
C ALA A 630 -2.50 -27.72 14.89
N ASP A 631 -3.77 -27.50 15.25
CA ASP A 631 -4.88 -27.43 14.31
C ASP A 631 -4.72 -26.28 13.31
N ARG A 632 -4.31 -25.09 13.78
CA ARG A 632 -4.06 -23.92 12.93
C ARG A 632 -2.93 -24.18 11.92
N VAL A 633 -1.81 -24.73 12.38
CA VAL A 633 -0.66 -25.07 11.52
C VAL A 633 -1.05 -26.16 10.52
N ALA A 634 -1.75 -27.21 10.98
CA ALA A 634 -2.22 -28.30 10.12
C ALA A 634 -3.17 -27.79 9.04
N LEU A 635 -4.13 -26.92 9.39
CA LEU A 635 -5.06 -26.32 8.43
C LEU A 635 -4.32 -25.47 7.39
N ASN A 636 -3.39 -24.62 7.82
CA ASN A 636 -2.60 -23.80 6.91
C ASN A 636 -1.73 -24.65 5.97
N TRP A 637 -1.07 -25.70 6.47
CA TRP A 637 -0.27 -26.60 5.64
C TRP A 637 -1.12 -27.42 4.67
N ARG A 638 -2.31 -27.85 5.09
CA ARG A 638 -3.23 -28.58 4.23
C ARG A 638 -3.85 -27.69 3.16
N THR A 639 -3.99 -26.40 3.41
CA THR A 639 -4.61 -25.47 2.45
C THR A 639 -3.81 -25.41 1.16
N ILE A 640 -4.48 -25.71 0.05
CA ILE A 640 -3.98 -25.59 -1.33
C ILE A 640 -4.40 -24.23 -1.88
N ASP A 641 -5.68 -23.89 -1.72
CA ASP A 641 -6.28 -22.63 -2.18
C ASP A 641 -7.41 -22.16 -1.25
N ILE A 642 -7.71 -20.86 -1.29
CA ILE A 642 -8.76 -20.23 -0.48
C ILE A 642 -9.55 -19.23 -1.34
N MET A 643 -10.82 -19.56 -1.56
CA MET A 643 -11.81 -18.65 -2.10
C MET A 643 -12.58 -17.96 -0.96
N ARG A 644 -12.45 -16.64 -0.84
CA ARG A 644 -13.24 -15.81 0.11
C ARG A 644 -14.36 -15.12 -0.65
N LEU A 645 -15.60 -15.51 -0.35
CA LEU A 645 -16.78 -15.01 -1.05
C LEU A 645 -17.15 -13.62 -0.54
N GLY A 646 -17.64 -12.77 -1.44
CA GLY A 646 -17.95 -11.36 -1.15
C GLY A 646 -16.73 -10.45 -1.12
N GLU A 647 -15.52 -11.00 -1.25
CA GLU A 647 -14.29 -10.24 -1.46
C GLU A 647 -13.95 -10.23 -2.96
N MET A 648 -13.91 -9.04 -3.57
CA MET A 648 -13.84 -8.93 -5.02
C MET A 648 -12.53 -9.42 -5.66
N GLN A 649 -11.37 -9.26 -4.98
CA GLN A 649 -10.09 -9.75 -5.51
C GLN A 649 -10.04 -11.28 -5.50
N PRO A 650 -10.32 -11.98 -4.38
CA PRO A 650 -10.51 -13.42 -4.38
C PRO A 650 -11.51 -13.90 -5.43
N GLU A 651 -12.67 -13.25 -5.55
CA GLU A 651 -13.66 -13.63 -6.57
C GLU A 651 -13.14 -13.55 -8.00
N ARG A 652 -12.35 -12.53 -8.34
CA ARG A 652 -11.72 -12.42 -9.66
C ARG A 652 -10.61 -13.45 -9.86
N ASP A 653 -9.74 -13.65 -8.86
CA ASP A 653 -8.65 -14.64 -8.90
C ASP A 653 -9.17 -16.06 -9.15
N HIS A 654 -10.40 -16.33 -8.67
CA HIS A 654 -11.09 -17.61 -8.82
C HIS A 654 -12.17 -17.58 -9.92
N ALA A 655 -12.10 -16.66 -10.88
CA ALA A 655 -13.03 -16.56 -12.02
C ALA A 655 -14.52 -16.75 -11.64
N PHE A 656 -14.92 -16.10 -10.54
CA PHE A 656 -16.26 -16.21 -9.97
C PHE A 656 -17.33 -15.81 -10.99
N ALA A 657 -18.35 -16.64 -11.12
CA ALA A 657 -19.54 -16.37 -11.92
C ALA A 657 -20.79 -16.74 -11.14
N THR A 658 -21.89 -16.04 -11.41
CA THR A 658 -23.17 -16.29 -10.74
C THR A 658 -24.33 -15.96 -11.66
N ASP A 659 -25.46 -16.64 -11.47
CA ASP A 659 -26.76 -16.20 -12.03
C ASP A 659 -27.33 -15.06 -11.18
N ILE A 660 -27.72 -15.36 -9.94
CA ILE A 660 -28.22 -14.40 -8.96
C ILE A 660 -27.62 -14.71 -7.59
N SER A 661 -26.68 -13.87 -7.16
CA SER A 661 -26.11 -13.88 -5.81
C SER A 661 -25.84 -12.45 -5.34
N GLU A 662 -26.16 -12.17 -4.07
CA GLU A 662 -25.91 -10.88 -3.44
C GLU A 662 -24.71 -10.98 -2.47
N PRO A 663 -23.88 -9.94 -2.35
CA PRO A 663 -22.91 -9.86 -1.26
C PRO A 663 -23.62 -9.91 0.09
N SER A 664 -23.08 -10.69 1.02
CA SER A 664 -23.53 -10.75 2.40
C SER A 664 -22.38 -10.37 3.35
N SER A 665 -22.72 -10.03 4.59
CA SER A 665 -21.73 -9.83 5.64
C SER A 665 -22.29 -10.26 6.99
N ARG A 666 -21.49 -11.01 7.75
CA ARG A 666 -21.78 -11.43 9.13
C ARG A 666 -20.55 -11.22 9.98
N LEU A 667 -20.68 -10.50 11.10
CA LEU A 667 -19.58 -10.27 12.05
C LEU A 667 -18.27 -9.81 11.36
N GLY A 668 -18.37 -8.95 10.35
CA GLY A 668 -17.23 -8.42 9.60
C GLY A 668 -16.64 -9.36 8.55
N ARG A 669 -17.15 -10.59 8.37
CA ARG A 669 -16.76 -11.49 7.29
C ARG A 669 -17.72 -11.33 6.11
N SER A 670 -17.16 -11.04 4.94
CA SER A 670 -17.91 -11.02 3.68
C SER A 670 -18.30 -12.43 3.25
N GLY A 671 -19.42 -12.54 2.54
CA GLY A 671 -19.90 -13.77 1.93
C GLY A 671 -20.71 -13.50 0.67
N ARG A 672 -21.23 -14.59 0.08
CA ARG A 672 -22.19 -14.55 -1.01
C ARG A 672 -23.44 -15.30 -0.61
N TRP A 673 -24.56 -14.60 -0.70
CA TRP A 673 -25.87 -15.16 -0.48
C TRP A 673 -26.53 -15.54 -1.81
N LEU A 674 -27.01 -16.78 -1.90
CA LEU A 674 -27.84 -17.29 -2.98
C LEU A 674 -29.31 -17.19 -2.60
N MET A 675 -30.10 -16.67 -3.55
CA MET A 675 -31.54 -16.49 -3.36
C MET A 675 -32.26 -17.83 -3.21
N TRP A 676 -33.36 -17.85 -2.46
CA TRP A 676 -34.07 -19.08 -2.06
C TRP A 676 -34.75 -19.87 -3.19
N THR A 677 -34.85 -19.31 -4.39
CA THR A 677 -35.43 -20.01 -5.54
C THR A 677 -34.53 -21.15 -6.02
N THR A 678 -35.10 -22.26 -6.48
CA THR A 678 -34.36 -23.39 -7.04
C THR A 678 -33.52 -23.01 -8.26
N GLY A 679 -32.31 -23.54 -8.36
CA GLY A 679 -31.44 -23.40 -9.52
C GLY A 679 -30.57 -22.15 -9.52
N LYS A 680 -30.56 -21.36 -8.45
CA LYS A 680 -29.64 -20.22 -8.31
C LYS A 680 -28.26 -20.72 -7.93
N TYR A 681 -27.25 -20.18 -8.59
CA TYR A 681 -25.88 -20.64 -8.41
C TYR A 681 -24.87 -19.51 -8.39
N PHE A 682 -23.77 -19.81 -7.72
CA PHE A 682 -22.48 -19.23 -8.03
C PHE A 682 -21.48 -20.36 -8.24
N GLU A 683 -20.41 -20.05 -8.95
CA GLU A 683 -19.31 -20.95 -9.21
C GLU A 683 -18.01 -20.19 -9.33
N PHE A 684 -16.92 -20.89 -9.07
CA PHE A 684 -15.59 -20.35 -9.12
C PHE A 684 -14.60 -21.50 -9.29
N ASP A 685 -13.36 -21.12 -9.41
CA ASP A 685 -12.31 -21.84 -10.04
C ASP A 685 -11.23 -21.99 -8.95
N LEU A 686 -11.06 -23.19 -8.40
CA LEU A 686 -10.28 -23.43 -7.18
C LEU A 686 -9.09 -24.34 -7.49
N ALA A 687 -7.88 -23.97 -7.08
CA ALA A 687 -6.70 -24.82 -7.28
C ALA A 687 -6.80 -26.08 -6.41
N VAL A 688 -6.37 -27.22 -6.95
CA VAL A 688 -6.51 -28.55 -6.31
C VAL A 688 -5.29 -29.43 -6.52
N GLU A 689 -5.22 -30.50 -5.73
CA GLU A 689 -4.30 -31.62 -5.95
C GLU A 689 -5.08 -32.93 -6.12
N ALA A 690 -4.39 -34.01 -6.50
CA ALA A 690 -4.99 -35.30 -6.87
C ALA A 690 -5.96 -35.89 -5.83
N GLN A 691 -5.80 -35.57 -4.55
CA GLN A 691 -6.77 -35.83 -3.49
C GLN A 691 -7.03 -34.52 -2.75
N THR A 692 -8.29 -34.08 -2.73
CA THR A 692 -8.69 -32.80 -2.14
C THR A 692 -9.91 -32.96 -1.24
N VAL A 693 -9.96 -32.21 -0.14
CA VAL A 693 -11.16 -31.98 0.67
C VAL A 693 -11.60 -30.54 0.43
N LEU A 694 -12.89 -30.33 0.15
CA LEU A 694 -13.47 -28.99 0.13
C LEU A 694 -13.98 -28.65 1.52
N GLN A 695 -13.37 -27.67 2.17
CA GLN A 695 -13.82 -27.14 3.44
C GLN A 695 -14.61 -25.86 3.20
N VAL A 696 -15.86 -25.79 3.65
CA VAL A 696 -16.77 -24.67 3.40
C VAL A 696 -17.22 -24.03 4.70
N THR A 697 -17.19 -22.71 4.75
CA THR A 697 -17.70 -21.93 5.89
C THR A 697 -19.09 -21.35 5.62
N TYR A 698 -20.03 -21.69 6.49
CA TYR A 698 -21.41 -21.21 6.52
C TYR A 698 -21.71 -20.40 7.79
N TRP A 699 -22.84 -19.70 7.83
CA TRP A 699 -23.37 -19.14 9.07
C TRP A 699 -24.17 -20.17 9.86
N GLY A 700 -23.88 -20.34 11.16
CA GLY A 700 -24.46 -21.41 11.98
C GLY A 700 -25.97 -21.32 12.21
N GLN A 701 -26.62 -20.19 11.91
CA GLN A 701 -28.08 -20.05 11.94
C GLN A 701 -28.75 -20.35 10.59
N ASP A 702 -27.98 -20.56 9.52
CA ASP A 702 -28.49 -21.03 8.23
C ASP A 702 -28.76 -22.54 8.27
N ILE A 703 -29.75 -22.92 9.07
CA ILE A 703 -30.23 -24.28 9.20
C ILE A 703 -31.33 -24.59 8.19
N ARG A 704 -31.57 -25.89 7.93
CA ARG A 704 -32.60 -26.39 7.01
C ARG A 704 -32.42 -25.87 5.58
N ARG A 705 -31.18 -25.77 5.13
CA ARG A 705 -30.84 -25.45 3.73
C ARG A 705 -30.69 -26.73 2.93
N ASN A 706 -30.95 -26.68 1.63
CA ASN A 706 -30.83 -27.76 0.67
C ASN A 706 -30.24 -27.23 -0.64
N PHE A 707 -29.09 -27.75 -1.04
CA PHE A 707 -28.37 -27.33 -2.24
C PHE A 707 -27.44 -28.42 -2.75
N ASP A 708 -26.99 -28.28 -3.99
CA ASP A 708 -25.98 -29.15 -4.59
C ASP A 708 -24.62 -28.46 -4.59
N ILE A 709 -23.58 -29.25 -4.36
CA ILE A 709 -22.20 -28.88 -4.65
C ILE A 709 -21.74 -29.76 -5.82
N THR A 710 -21.21 -29.14 -6.87
CA THR A 710 -20.64 -29.87 -8.02
C THR A 710 -19.19 -29.45 -8.26
N VAL A 711 -18.36 -30.39 -8.73
CA VAL A 711 -16.98 -30.17 -9.16
C VAL A 711 -16.88 -30.53 -10.64
N ASP A 712 -16.51 -29.56 -11.49
CA ASP A 712 -16.52 -29.65 -12.96
C ASP A 712 -17.86 -30.18 -13.51
N GLY A 713 -18.96 -29.72 -12.92
CA GLY A 713 -20.32 -30.12 -13.29
C GLY A 713 -20.74 -31.52 -12.82
N VAL A 714 -19.84 -32.29 -12.18
CA VAL A 714 -20.17 -33.58 -11.56
C VAL A 714 -20.66 -33.36 -10.13
N LEU A 715 -21.79 -33.97 -9.77
CA LEU A 715 -22.36 -33.86 -8.42
C LEU A 715 -21.41 -34.46 -7.38
N LEU A 716 -20.94 -33.61 -6.46
CA LEU A 716 -20.17 -34.03 -5.29
C LEU A 716 -21.12 -34.48 -4.18
N THR A 717 -22.07 -33.62 -3.82
CA THR A 717 -23.08 -33.92 -2.80
C THR A 717 -24.34 -33.09 -2.98
N ASN A 718 -25.46 -33.61 -2.49
CA ASN A 718 -26.65 -32.83 -2.17
C ASN A 718 -26.66 -32.58 -0.66
N GLU A 719 -26.28 -31.37 -0.25
CA GLU A 719 -26.11 -31.03 1.14
C GLU A 719 -27.40 -30.56 1.79
N LYS A 720 -27.62 -30.99 3.04
CA LYS A 720 -28.68 -30.50 3.92
C LYS A 720 -28.11 -30.00 5.24
N LEU A 721 -28.20 -28.71 5.51
CA LEU A 721 -27.68 -28.10 6.74
C LEU A 721 -28.65 -28.32 7.93
N ASP A 722 -28.79 -29.56 8.39
CA ASP A 722 -29.75 -29.96 9.43
C ASP A 722 -29.10 -30.11 10.82
N TYR A 723 -28.45 -29.04 11.28
CA TYR A 723 -27.75 -28.99 12.57
C TYR A 723 -28.45 -28.05 13.59
N PRO A 724 -28.05 -28.05 14.87
CA PRO A 724 -28.46 -27.02 15.83
C PRO A 724 -28.06 -25.61 15.36
N SER A 725 -28.99 -24.67 15.52
CA SER A 725 -28.79 -23.25 15.17
C SER A 725 -27.88 -22.56 16.20
N GLU A 726 -26.78 -21.97 15.74
CA GLU A 726 -25.80 -21.28 16.58
C GLU A 726 -25.38 -19.95 15.94
N ALA A 727 -25.20 -18.89 16.74
CA ALA A 727 -24.79 -17.58 16.26
C ALA A 727 -23.27 -17.46 16.06
N GLN A 728 -22.68 -18.40 15.32
CA GLN A 728 -21.25 -18.44 14.98
C GLN A 728 -21.02 -19.04 13.59
N PHE A 729 -19.83 -18.89 13.03
CA PHE A 729 -19.48 -19.58 11.79
C PHE A 729 -19.37 -21.09 12.00
N ARG A 730 -19.83 -21.86 11.02
CA ARG A 730 -19.69 -23.32 11.00
C ARG A 730 -18.88 -23.72 9.77
N VAL A 731 -17.95 -24.63 9.97
CA VAL A 731 -17.10 -25.21 8.93
C VAL A 731 -17.54 -26.64 8.65
N VAL A 732 -17.64 -27.02 7.38
CA VAL A 732 -18.04 -28.37 6.94
C VAL A 732 -17.06 -28.86 5.87
N ASP A 733 -16.58 -30.10 6.03
CA ASP A 733 -15.65 -30.74 5.10
C ASP A 733 -16.38 -31.71 4.16
N TYR A 734 -16.08 -31.61 2.87
CA TYR A 734 -16.57 -32.49 1.81
C TYR A 734 -15.40 -33.21 1.15
N ALA A 735 -15.31 -34.53 1.31
CA ALA A 735 -14.30 -35.34 0.65
C ALA A 735 -14.56 -35.38 -0.87
N VAL A 736 -13.63 -34.86 -1.68
CA VAL A 736 -13.74 -34.92 -3.14
C VAL A 736 -13.14 -36.23 -3.63
N PRO A 737 -13.90 -37.09 -4.34
CA PRO A 737 -13.36 -38.31 -4.91
C PRO A 737 -12.14 -38.01 -5.80
N ALA A 738 -11.05 -38.76 -5.64
CA ALA A 738 -9.80 -38.54 -6.38
C ALA A 738 -9.99 -38.48 -7.91
N ALA A 739 -10.98 -39.21 -8.44
CA ALA A 739 -11.33 -39.18 -9.87
C ALA A 739 -11.79 -37.80 -10.36
N MET A 740 -12.28 -36.92 -9.49
CA MET A 740 -12.70 -35.56 -9.85
C MET A 740 -11.51 -34.58 -9.94
N THR A 741 -10.41 -34.84 -9.25
CA THR A 741 -9.25 -33.94 -9.12
C THR A 741 -7.93 -34.50 -9.67
N ALA A 742 -7.86 -35.78 -10.00
CA ALA A 742 -6.65 -36.42 -10.52
C ALA A 742 -6.16 -35.76 -11.82
N GLY A 743 -4.89 -35.34 -11.84
CA GLY A 743 -4.24 -34.73 -13.01
C GLY A 743 -4.68 -33.30 -13.33
N LYS A 744 -5.36 -32.63 -12.39
CA LYS A 744 -5.83 -31.24 -12.55
C LYS A 744 -5.14 -30.33 -11.56
N ASP A 745 -4.76 -29.14 -12.02
CA ASP A 745 -4.24 -28.07 -11.15
C ASP A 745 -5.36 -27.20 -10.58
N LYS A 746 -6.55 -27.25 -11.20
CA LYS A 746 -7.72 -26.42 -10.87
C LYS A 746 -9.03 -27.12 -11.24
N VAL A 747 -10.11 -26.84 -10.52
CA VAL A 747 -11.47 -27.32 -10.80
C VAL A 747 -12.51 -26.21 -10.63
N ARG A 748 -13.63 -26.33 -11.34
CA ARG A 748 -14.80 -25.46 -11.20
C ARG A 748 -15.72 -25.99 -10.10
N VAL A 749 -15.79 -25.30 -8.97
CA VAL A 749 -16.73 -25.60 -7.87
C VAL A 749 -17.98 -24.75 -8.04
N ARG A 750 -19.17 -25.37 -7.97
CA ARG A 750 -20.46 -24.68 -8.08
C ARG A 750 -21.39 -25.08 -6.95
N PHE A 751 -22.07 -24.09 -6.37
CA PHE A 751 -23.14 -24.26 -5.39
C PHE A 751 -24.47 -23.91 -6.06
N THR A 752 -25.47 -24.80 -5.99
CA THR A 752 -26.77 -24.60 -6.64
C THR A 752 -27.92 -24.86 -5.67
N THR A 753 -28.80 -23.89 -5.46
CA THR A 753 -29.92 -23.99 -4.51
C THR A 753 -30.99 -24.99 -4.95
N ARG A 754 -31.58 -25.73 -3.99
CA ARG A 754 -32.75 -26.60 -4.18
C ARG A 754 -33.97 -26.13 -3.37
N GLY A 755 -34.32 -24.85 -3.54
CA GLY A 755 -35.54 -24.27 -2.94
C GLY A 755 -35.33 -23.61 -1.56
N SER A 756 -34.09 -23.42 -1.14
CA SER A 756 -33.72 -22.64 0.04
C SER A 756 -32.52 -21.75 -0.25
N GLY A 757 -32.46 -20.57 0.37
CA GLY A 757 -31.31 -19.67 0.21
C GLY A 757 -30.09 -20.21 0.94
N LEU A 758 -28.90 -19.76 0.55
CA LEU A 758 -27.64 -20.24 1.14
C LEU A 758 -26.67 -19.07 1.27
N ASP A 759 -26.05 -18.92 2.44
CA ASP A 759 -24.96 -17.97 2.63
C ASP A 759 -23.65 -18.74 2.78
N VAL A 760 -22.64 -18.39 1.96
CA VAL A 760 -21.32 -19.02 1.99
C VAL A 760 -20.24 -17.95 2.08
N PHE A 761 -19.30 -18.12 2.99
CA PHE A 761 -18.30 -17.10 3.33
C PHE A 761 -16.90 -17.45 2.81
N GLU A 762 -16.52 -18.72 2.87
CA GLU A 762 -15.19 -19.19 2.45
C GLU A 762 -15.25 -20.63 1.97
N VAL A 763 -14.45 -20.95 0.96
CA VAL A 763 -14.20 -22.32 0.51
C VAL A 763 -12.70 -22.54 0.39
N ARG A 764 -12.19 -23.58 1.03
CA ARG A 764 -10.79 -24.02 0.91
C ARG A 764 -10.71 -25.36 0.19
N SER A 765 -9.72 -25.51 -0.67
CA SER A 765 -9.24 -26.82 -1.07
C SER A 765 -8.12 -27.23 -0.13
N LEU A 766 -8.25 -28.41 0.48
CA LEU A 766 -7.30 -28.94 1.44
C LEU A 766 -6.72 -30.26 0.93
N ARG A 767 -5.42 -30.47 1.17
CA ARG A 767 -4.82 -31.80 1.18
C ARG A 767 -5.51 -32.66 2.25
N PRO A 768 -5.71 -33.96 2.02
CA PRO A 768 -6.25 -34.87 3.03
C PRO A 768 -5.34 -34.90 4.26
N GLU A 769 -5.91 -35.29 5.40
CA GLU A 769 -5.10 -35.54 6.60
C GLU A 769 -4.08 -36.64 6.31
N LYS A 770 -2.83 -36.45 6.75
CA LYS A 770 -1.85 -37.55 6.72
C LYS A 770 -2.45 -38.68 7.55
N ALA A 771 -2.59 -39.87 6.96
CA ALA A 771 -2.89 -41.06 7.74
C ALA A 771 -1.86 -41.15 8.87
N GLN A 772 -2.31 -41.19 10.12
CA GLN A 772 -1.43 -41.42 11.26
C GLN A 772 -0.73 -42.76 11.02
N ALA A 773 0.59 -42.72 10.86
CA ALA A 773 1.44 -43.88 10.64
C ALA A 773 1.72 -44.61 11.95
#